data_AF-A0A2K8PBN0-F1
#
_entry.id   AF-A0A2K8PBN0-F1
#
_cell.length_a   1.000
_cell.length_b   1.000
_cell.length_c   1.000
_cell.angle_alpha   90.00
_cell.angle_beta   90.00
_cell.angle_gamma   90.00
#
_symmetry.space_group_name_H-M   'P 1'
#
loop_
_entity.id
_entity.type
_entity.pdbx_description
1 polymer ?
#
loop_
_entity_poly.entity_id
_entity_poly.type
_entity_poly.pdbx_seq_one_letter_code
_entity_poly.pdbx_strand_id
1 'polypeptide(L)'
;MDTEGTHDGRTAQGGRVPRPAGPPALPPKPSHAPTVGSPLATWARTPRPRAEPGVWRFGYQPKRADEAEPGTDRSLLSGAVISFLACVLVWSLVSNNYIPYFDVPLKLFTPRDWWQLGGGPVDGRGTAALQAYMLLVTAVLVLWFSRLGSWRLAFERLVASRGRRARIAGATAGGLFVGLLIWTNTVTVLGLVGGHLPYENMSDGTATLVGNLVYVAVAVPVVVFFTRLGRRPAPQERPGRPSAPPVAPEDGTDPAQWPQLRAAGLWEVAERLGGEVAGGRMNDVDYARIRRAWDSVQADPSRVRAFADSVRDKGAAACLHPSGDRDLPVRAARHDLLARQVLLGSVEDQERNPYARRGTPLALDPEVLGTSLLAVGPSGTGKTARLVRPVVESLALQALAGQAAVIAVGSAGSAGPAGPGLGPDGGYDIVVRVGDPGSVHDLDLYGGTADPDEAATLLAEAFVGDLPGVDVRRAATALAQLLGPYRTAHGRFPAVPELRELLDGPSPALDALRHALADAGEQAMLRELDARARQHGAPADPGPALADRLALLDRPAFAGFFDTTGQGRPFSMRALEHPVRVRIDLPERGHADASRMLARLLLAQFNACAAARADRSLFAFLALDDASHTLTPETVRGVQRLRSVNAGVLLTLRALDDVPEALRTPLLGAVGCRMAFSGVTTWDGKRFAEAWGTEWVETRDVTHRTVFADQPLTRAIHAFRKMVTGKAVTTDAVTVRQVERERWSASELAHAVPPGCAVLSLTSVRGERAAPLLVRLAGTG
;
A
#
# COMPACT_ATOMS: atom_id res chain seq x y z
N MET A 1 60.72 3.01 -47.14
CA MET A 1 60.02 2.20 -48.16
C MET A 1 58.93 3.08 -48.72
N ASP A 2 59.31 3.78 -49.77
CA ASP A 2 58.45 4.56 -50.64
C ASP A 2 57.43 3.64 -51.33
N THR A 3 56.23 4.17 -51.58
CA THR A 3 55.52 3.96 -52.84
C THR A 3 54.38 4.97 -52.94
N GLU A 4 54.68 6.03 -53.68
CA GLU A 4 53.70 6.89 -54.34
C GLU A 4 52.85 6.10 -55.34
N GLY A 5 51.62 6.55 -55.52
CA GLY A 5 50.70 6.10 -56.56
C GLY A 5 49.67 7.18 -56.83
N THR A 6 50.08 8.22 -57.55
CA THR A 6 49.28 9.33 -58.09
C THR A 6 48.51 8.87 -59.33
N HIS A 7 47.23 9.28 -59.49
CA HIS A 7 46.67 9.70 -60.78
C HIS A 7 45.35 10.48 -60.64
N ASP A 8 45.47 11.75 -61.04
CA ASP A 8 44.59 12.59 -61.86
C ASP A 8 43.16 12.98 -61.45
N GLY A 9 43.00 14.30 -61.37
CA GLY A 9 41.76 15.02 -61.13
C GLY A 9 40.79 15.09 -62.32
N ARG A 10 39.54 15.42 -61.99
CA ARG A 10 38.65 16.20 -62.86
C ARG A 10 37.54 16.89 -62.04
N THR A 11 37.67 18.22 -61.98
CA THR A 11 36.62 19.25 -62.10
C THR A 11 35.26 19.07 -61.42
N ALA A 12 35.04 19.95 -60.44
CA ALA A 12 33.82 20.62 -60.00
C ALA A 12 32.50 20.35 -60.75
N GLN A 13 31.49 19.93 -59.98
CA GLN A 13 30.10 20.26 -60.24
C GLN A 13 29.40 20.62 -58.92
N GLY A 14 28.93 21.87 -58.84
CA GLY A 14 28.32 22.45 -57.65
C GLY A 14 27.01 21.75 -57.27
N GLY A 15 27.00 21.12 -56.10
CA GLY A 15 25.79 20.63 -55.43
C GLY A 15 25.56 21.43 -54.15
N ARG A 16 24.45 22.15 -54.10
CA ARG A 16 23.96 22.91 -52.93
C ARG A 16 23.98 22.04 -51.66
N VAL A 17 24.71 22.51 -50.65
CA VAL A 17 24.59 22.02 -49.27
C VAL A 17 23.18 22.34 -48.75
N PRO A 18 22.44 21.39 -48.14
CA PRO A 18 21.15 21.68 -47.54
C PRO A 18 21.32 22.56 -46.31
N ARG A 19 20.56 23.66 -46.23
CA ARG A 19 20.45 24.49 -45.02
C ARG A 19 19.96 23.62 -43.84
N PRO A 20 20.50 23.80 -42.62
CA PRO A 20 19.92 23.18 -41.44
C PRO A 20 18.50 23.70 -41.22
N ALA A 21 17.57 22.79 -40.91
CA ALA A 21 16.19 23.11 -40.60
C ALA A 21 16.13 24.05 -39.38
N GLY A 22 15.38 25.14 -39.49
CA GLY A 22 15.08 26.02 -38.37
C GLY A 22 14.32 25.28 -37.26
N PRO A 23 14.40 25.75 -36.00
CA PRO A 23 13.77 25.08 -34.87
C PRO A 23 12.25 25.00 -35.06
N PRO A 24 11.60 23.91 -34.61
CA PRO A 24 10.16 23.75 -34.74
C PRO A 24 9.43 24.89 -34.01
N ALA A 25 8.40 25.44 -34.66
CA ALA A 25 7.54 26.45 -34.07
C ALA A 25 6.91 25.90 -32.78
N LEU A 26 7.21 26.55 -31.65
CA LEU A 26 6.63 26.23 -30.37
C LEU A 26 5.10 26.43 -30.44
N PRO A 27 4.31 25.54 -29.81
CA PRO A 27 2.85 25.70 -29.74
C PRO A 27 2.48 27.03 -29.08
N PRO A 28 1.33 27.64 -29.46
CA PRO A 28 0.91 28.92 -28.88
C PRO A 28 0.80 28.80 -27.36
N LYS A 29 1.44 29.75 -26.68
CA LYS A 29 1.40 29.89 -25.22
C LYS A 29 -0.08 29.94 -24.78
N PRO A 30 -0.53 29.10 -23.84
CA PRO A 30 -1.90 29.14 -23.37
C PRO A 30 -2.23 30.53 -22.81
N SER A 31 -3.37 31.09 -23.21
CA SER A 31 -3.85 32.44 -22.89
C SER A 31 -4.34 32.61 -21.45
N HIS A 32 -4.17 31.59 -20.60
CA HIS A 32 -4.31 31.69 -19.16
C HIS A 32 -3.09 31.07 -18.48
N ALA A 33 -2.35 31.90 -17.74
CA ALA A 33 -1.46 31.39 -16.71
C ALA A 33 -2.33 30.61 -15.71
N PRO A 34 -1.98 29.36 -15.34
CA PRO A 34 -2.65 28.72 -14.22
C PRO A 34 -2.50 29.64 -13.02
N THR A 35 -3.60 30.00 -12.37
CA THR A 35 -3.58 30.69 -11.08
C THR A 35 -2.86 29.75 -10.13
N VAL A 36 -1.55 29.94 -9.96
CA VAL A 36 -0.75 29.14 -9.02
C VAL A 36 -1.19 29.61 -7.64
N GLY A 37 -2.24 28.99 -7.12
CA GLY A 37 -2.61 29.13 -5.72
C GLY A 37 -1.42 28.74 -4.84
N SER A 38 -1.40 29.21 -3.60
CA SER A 38 -0.31 28.87 -2.68
C SER A 38 -0.09 27.35 -2.63
N PRO A 39 1.16 26.87 -2.47
CA PRO A 39 1.45 25.44 -2.39
C PRO A 39 0.59 24.72 -1.35
N LEU A 40 0.32 25.38 -0.22
CA LEU A 40 -0.56 24.88 0.83
C LEU A 40 -2.02 24.75 0.36
N ALA A 41 -2.57 25.73 -0.35
CA ALA A 41 -3.94 25.64 -0.87
C ALA A 41 -4.09 24.45 -1.83
N THR A 42 -3.09 24.20 -2.68
CA THR A 42 -3.07 23.03 -3.57
C THR A 42 -3.00 21.73 -2.78
N TRP A 43 -2.14 21.66 -1.76
CA TRP A 43 -2.03 20.51 -0.86
C TRP A 43 -3.32 20.23 -0.08
N ALA A 44 -4.01 21.27 0.40
CA ALA A 44 -5.26 21.15 1.16
C ALA A 44 -6.41 20.63 0.27
N ARG A 45 -6.47 21.09 -0.99
CA ARG A 45 -7.48 20.66 -1.98
C ARG A 45 -7.22 19.29 -2.60
N THR A 46 -5.99 18.77 -2.49
CA THR A 46 -5.65 17.47 -3.10
C THR A 46 -6.49 16.35 -2.43
N PRO A 47 -7.18 15.49 -3.22
CA PRO A 47 -8.04 14.45 -2.67
C PRO A 47 -7.24 13.38 -1.91
N ARG A 48 -7.86 12.85 -0.85
CA ARG A 48 -7.32 11.78 0.01
C ARG A 48 -8.39 10.68 0.21
N PRO A 49 -8.68 9.88 -0.83
CA PRO A 49 -9.69 8.83 -0.71
C PRO A 49 -9.31 7.82 0.37
N ARG A 50 -10.32 7.22 1.01
CA ARG A 50 -10.09 6.06 1.88
C ARG A 50 -9.53 4.91 1.04
N ALA A 51 -8.51 4.25 1.54
CA ALA A 51 -7.79 3.18 0.88
C ALA A 51 -7.37 2.13 1.92
N GLU A 52 -6.94 0.97 1.46
CA GLU A 52 -6.42 -0.09 2.31
C GLU A 52 -5.18 0.37 3.11
N PRO A 53 -4.88 -0.28 4.25
CA PRO A 53 -3.67 -0.04 5.01
C PRO A 53 -2.41 -0.08 4.14
N GLY A 54 -1.53 0.90 4.35
CA GLY A 54 -0.28 1.02 3.60
C GLY A 54 -0.33 1.86 2.34
N VAL A 55 -1.52 2.32 1.89
CA VAL A 55 -1.60 3.16 0.68
C VAL A 55 -1.39 4.63 1.05
N TRP A 56 -0.46 5.28 0.35
CA TRP A 56 -0.30 6.73 0.41
C TRP A 56 -1.50 7.42 -0.25
N ARG A 57 -2.29 8.18 0.52
CA ARG A 57 -3.59 8.69 0.09
C ARG A 57 -3.54 10.01 -0.68
N PHE A 58 -2.49 10.81 -0.50
CA PHE A 58 -2.38 12.13 -1.12
C PHE A 58 -2.34 12.00 -2.65
N GLY A 59 -3.44 12.38 -3.31
CA GLY A 59 -3.59 12.28 -4.76
C GLY A 59 -3.79 10.85 -5.27
N TYR A 60 -4.12 9.89 -4.40
CA TYR A 60 -4.29 8.49 -4.79
C TYR A 60 -5.50 8.30 -5.70
N GLN A 61 -5.31 7.52 -6.76
CA GLN A 61 -6.37 7.08 -7.67
C GLN A 61 -6.44 5.55 -7.65
N PRO A 62 -7.55 4.96 -7.16
CA PRO A 62 -7.70 3.51 -7.12
C PRO A 62 -7.58 2.88 -8.51
N LYS A 63 -6.71 1.89 -8.65
CA LYS A 63 -6.62 1.06 -9.86
C LYS A 63 -7.85 0.16 -9.94
N ARG A 64 -8.36 -0.10 -11.16
CA ARG A 64 -9.46 -1.06 -11.35
C ARG A 64 -8.99 -2.48 -10.98
N ALA A 65 -9.90 -3.25 -10.39
CA ALA A 65 -9.60 -4.55 -9.80
C ALA A 65 -9.17 -5.64 -10.81
N ASP A 66 -9.61 -5.55 -12.07
CA ASP A 66 -9.38 -6.61 -13.05
C ASP A 66 -8.13 -6.35 -13.91
N GLU A 67 -7.20 -7.29 -13.86
CA GLU A 67 -6.19 -7.47 -14.91
C GLU A 67 -6.93 -7.95 -16.17
N ALA A 68 -6.90 -7.17 -17.25
CA ALA A 68 -7.48 -7.61 -18.50
C ALA A 68 -6.68 -8.84 -18.98
N GLU A 69 -7.22 -10.04 -18.80
CA GLU A 69 -6.53 -11.29 -19.16
C GLU A 69 -5.94 -11.20 -20.57
N PRO A 70 -4.63 -11.45 -20.76
CA PRO A 70 -4.00 -11.45 -22.08
C PRO A 70 -4.52 -12.56 -23.02
N GLY A 71 -5.39 -13.46 -22.53
CA GLY A 71 -6.02 -14.54 -23.29
C GLY A 71 -7.28 -14.16 -24.09
N THR A 72 -7.89 -13.00 -23.84
CA THR A 72 -9.24 -12.71 -24.39
C THR A 72 -9.26 -12.53 -25.91
N ASP A 73 -8.19 -12.01 -26.51
CA ASP A 73 -8.20 -11.68 -27.95
C ASP A 73 -8.18 -12.94 -28.84
N ARG A 74 -7.46 -13.99 -28.41
CA ARG A 74 -7.43 -15.28 -29.12
C ARG A 74 -8.72 -16.08 -28.90
N SER A 75 -9.27 -16.06 -27.69
CA SER A 75 -10.53 -16.74 -27.40
C SER A 75 -11.71 -16.08 -28.12
N LEU A 76 -11.77 -14.73 -28.16
CA LEU A 76 -12.77 -13.97 -28.93
C LEU A 76 -12.69 -14.24 -30.43
N LEU A 77 -11.48 -14.29 -31.01
CA LEU A 77 -11.31 -14.63 -32.42
C LEU A 77 -11.80 -16.06 -32.69
N SER A 78 -11.41 -17.01 -31.85
CA SER A 78 -11.80 -18.42 -32.01
C SER A 78 -13.32 -18.62 -31.87
N GLY A 79 -13.96 -17.97 -30.89
CA GLY A 79 -15.41 -18.01 -30.70
C GLY A 79 -16.18 -17.40 -31.87
N ALA A 80 -15.72 -16.28 -32.42
CA ALA A 80 -16.34 -15.65 -33.57
C ALA A 80 -16.25 -16.53 -34.84
N VAL A 81 -15.07 -17.10 -35.11
CA VAL A 81 -14.82 -17.98 -36.27
C VAL A 81 -15.59 -19.30 -36.17
N ILE A 82 -15.59 -19.95 -35.00
CA ILE A 82 -16.33 -21.19 -34.79
C ILE A 82 -17.83 -20.96 -34.96
N SER A 83 -18.36 -19.87 -34.39
CA SER A 83 -19.78 -19.52 -34.56
C SER A 83 -20.13 -19.23 -36.03
N PHE A 84 -19.24 -18.58 -36.79
CA PHE A 84 -19.43 -18.36 -38.23
C PHE A 84 -19.46 -19.67 -39.02
N LEU A 85 -18.51 -20.57 -38.78
CA LEU A 85 -18.47 -21.87 -39.45
C LEU A 85 -19.69 -22.74 -39.09
N ALA A 86 -20.13 -22.71 -37.83
CA ALA A 86 -21.34 -23.39 -37.39
C ALA A 86 -22.59 -22.82 -38.07
N CYS A 87 -22.69 -21.49 -38.19
CA CYS A 87 -23.78 -20.83 -38.91
C CYS A 87 -23.83 -21.27 -40.38
N VAL A 88 -22.67 -21.32 -41.07
CA VAL A 88 -22.57 -21.76 -42.47
C VAL A 88 -22.94 -23.24 -42.62
N LEU A 89 -22.51 -24.10 -41.69
CA LEU A 89 -22.83 -25.52 -41.70
C LEU A 89 -24.34 -25.77 -41.54
N VAL A 90 -24.97 -25.14 -40.54
CA VAL A 90 -26.42 -25.25 -40.31
C VAL A 90 -27.21 -24.67 -41.49
N TRP A 91 -26.78 -23.51 -42.00
CA TRP A 91 -27.36 -22.91 -43.21
C TRP A 91 -27.29 -23.86 -44.43
N SER A 92 -26.15 -24.52 -44.63
CA SER A 92 -25.94 -25.49 -45.72
C SER A 92 -26.82 -26.72 -45.57
N LEU A 93 -26.96 -27.26 -44.35
CA LEU A 93 -27.83 -28.41 -44.08
C LEU A 93 -29.31 -28.10 -44.34
N VAL A 94 -29.75 -26.89 -43.97
CA VAL A 94 -31.11 -26.40 -44.23
C VAL A 94 -31.34 -26.15 -45.73
N SER A 95 -30.39 -25.49 -46.40
CA SER A 95 -30.53 -25.11 -47.81
C SER A 95 -30.47 -26.30 -48.77
N ASN A 96 -29.70 -27.34 -48.42
CA ASN A 96 -29.58 -28.57 -49.22
C ASN A 96 -30.60 -29.65 -48.83
N ASN A 97 -31.61 -29.31 -48.03
CA ASN A 97 -32.73 -30.18 -47.65
C ASN A 97 -32.30 -31.47 -46.90
N TYR A 98 -31.17 -31.45 -46.19
CA TYR A 98 -30.71 -32.57 -45.36
C TYR A 98 -31.50 -32.71 -44.05
N ILE A 99 -32.23 -31.67 -43.65
CA ILE A 99 -33.14 -31.69 -42.50
C ILE A 99 -34.56 -31.90 -43.05
N PRO A 100 -35.12 -33.12 -42.97
CA PRO A 100 -36.46 -33.38 -43.47
C PRO A 100 -37.50 -32.58 -42.67
N TYR A 101 -38.60 -32.20 -43.33
CA TYR A 101 -39.74 -31.47 -42.77
C TYR A 101 -39.50 -30.00 -42.36
N PHE A 102 -38.36 -29.40 -42.73
CA PHE A 102 -38.04 -28.02 -42.39
C PHE A 102 -38.98 -26.98 -43.06
N ASP A 103 -39.62 -27.36 -44.17
CA ASP A 103 -40.59 -26.57 -44.94
C ASP A 103 -42.05 -26.76 -44.46
N VAL A 104 -42.31 -27.68 -43.53
CA VAL A 104 -43.65 -27.97 -43.00
C VAL A 104 -44.32 -26.76 -42.33
N PRO A 105 -43.62 -25.96 -41.50
CA PRO A 105 -44.23 -24.77 -40.90
C PRO A 105 -44.77 -23.80 -41.95
N LEU A 106 -44.02 -23.59 -43.04
CA LEU A 106 -44.46 -22.75 -44.15
C LEU A 106 -45.71 -23.31 -44.84
N LYS A 107 -45.73 -24.62 -45.12
CA LYS A 107 -46.86 -25.31 -45.74
C LYS A 107 -48.11 -25.33 -44.86
N LEU A 108 -47.96 -25.19 -43.53
CA LEU A 108 -49.08 -25.11 -42.58
C LEU A 108 -49.77 -23.73 -42.60
N PHE A 109 -48.99 -22.67 -42.82
CA PHE A 109 -49.48 -21.28 -42.81
C PHE A 109 -49.82 -20.72 -44.20
N THR A 110 -49.65 -21.51 -45.27
CA THR A 110 -49.96 -21.11 -46.65
C THR A 110 -51.06 -22.00 -47.27
N PRO A 111 -51.88 -21.49 -48.20
CA PRO A 111 -52.93 -22.28 -48.84
C PRO A 111 -52.39 -23.55 -49.51
N ARG A 112 -53.13 -24.66 -49.40
CA ARG A 112 -52.72 -25.97 -49.94
C ARG A 112 -52.54 -25.96 -51.46
N ASP A 113 -53.29 -25.10 -52.15
CA ASP A 113 -53.29 -24.98 -53.62
C ASP A 113 -51.96 -24.44 -54.17
N TRP A 114 -51.05 -23.95 -53.31
CA TRP A 114 -49.73 -23.44 -53.71
C TRP A 114 -48.66 -24.54 -53.81
N TRP A 115 -48.97 -25.76 -53.36
CA TRP A 115 -48.02 -26.86 -53.18
C TRP A 115 -48.51 -28.14 -53.87
N GLN A 116 -47.62 -28.85 -54.56
CA GLN A 116 -47.95 -30.18 -55.08
C GLN A 116 -48.05 -31.18 -53.93
N LEU A 117 -48.95 -32.16 -54.03
CA LEU A 117 -49.15 -33.17 -52.99
C LEU A 117 -47.83 -33.96 -52.77
N GLY A 118 -47.16 -33.71 -51.65
CA GLY A 118 -45.85 -34.32 -51.33
C GLY A 118 -44.64 -33.71 -52.07
N GLY A 119 -44.79 -32.58 -52.76
CA GLY A 119 -43.76 -32.01 -53.65
C GLY A 119 -43.46 -30.52 -53.44
N GLY A 120 -42.83 -29.94 -54.47
CA GLY A 120 -42.44 -28.53 -54.55
C GLY A 120 -43.61 -27.57 -54.88
N PRO A 121 -43.34 -26.26 -54.99
CA PRO A 121 -44.36 -25.26 -55.28
C PRO A 121 -44.97 -25.41 -56.70
N VAL A 122 -46.28 -25.21 -56.83
CA VAL A 122 -47.04 -25.30 -58.09
C VAL A 122 -46.90 -24.02 -58.92
N ASP A 123 -47.04 -22.87 -58.26
CA ASP A 123 -47.11 -21.53 -58.87
C ASP A 123 -45.99 -20.61 -58.38
N GLY A 124 -45.79 -19.49 -59.09
CA GLY A 124 -44.89 -18.38 -58.69
C GLY A 124 -45.15 -17.81 -57.29
N ARG A 125 -46.34 -18.05 -56.71
CA ARG A 125 -46.68 -17.65 -55.34
C ARG A 125 -46.08 -18.60 -54.29
N GLY A 126 -46.03 -19.90 -54.57
CA GLY A 126 -45.41 -20.90 -53.69
C GLY A 126 -43.88 -20.78 -53.68
N THR A 127 -43.27 -20.49 -54.83
CA THR A 127 -41.82 -20.23 -54.93
C THR A 127 -41.41 -18.98 -54.15
N ALA A 128 -42.18 -17.90 -54.25
CA ALA A 128 -41.95 -16.67 -53.49
C ALA A 128 -42.11 -16.89 -51.98
N ALA A 129 -43.13 -17.64 -51.54
CA ALA A 129 -43.33 -17.98 -50.13
C ALA A 129 -42.15 -18.80 -49.57
N LEU A 130 -41.63 -19.76 -50.34
CA LEU A 130 -40.45 -20.56 -49.96
C LEU A 130 -39.19 -19.69 -49.86
N GLN A 131 -38.99 -18.79 -50.81
CA GLN A 131 -37.84 -17.88 -50.79
C GLN A 131 -37.91 -16.88 -49.62
N ALA A 132 -39.09 -16.34 -49.31
CA ALA A 132 -39.30 -15.46 -48.15
C ALA A 132 -39.00 -16.19 -46.84
N TYR A 133 -39.47 -17.43 -46.71
CA TYR A 133 -39.23 -18.27 -45.54
C TYR A 133 -37.74 -18.59 -45.35
N MET A 134 -37.05 -18.97 -46.43
CA MET A 134 -35.61 -19.25 -46.37
C MET A 134 -34.81 -18.00 -46.02
N LEU A 135 -35.20 -16.83 -46.53
CA LEU A 135 -34.57 -15.54 -46.19
C LEU A 135 -34.78 -15.19 -44.71
N LEU A 136 -35.98 -15.42 -44.17
CA LEU A 136 -36.28 -15.24 -42.74
C LEU A 136 -35.44 -16.19 -41.87
N VAL A 137 -35.37 -17.46 -42.24
CA VAL A 137 -34.55 -18.46 -41.53
C VAL A 137 -33.07 -18.08 -41.56
N THR A 138 -32.57 -17.58 -42.71
CA THR A 138 -31.20 -17.05 -42.84
C THR A 138 -30.96 -15.96 -41.82
N ALA A 139 -31.88 -15.00 -41.76
CA ALA A 139 -31.75 -13.83 -40.89
C ALA A 139 -31.76 -14.25 -39.42
N VAL A 140 -32.63 -15.18 -39.03
CA VAL A 140 -32.70 -15.71 -37.66
C VAL A 140 -31.41 -16.45 -37.29
N LEU A 141 -30.88 -17.30 -38.17
CA LEU A 141 -29.62 -18.02 -37.94
C LEU A 141 -28.45 -17.04 -37.78
N VAL A 142 -28.30 -16.09 -38.69
CA VAL A 142 -27.23 -15.09 -38.61
C VAL A 142 -27.35 -14.24 -37.34
N LEU A 143 -28.54 -13.83 -36.95
CA LEU A 143 -28.76 -13.07 -35.72
C LEU A 143 -28.43 -13.89 -34.46
N TRP A 144 -28.83 -15.17 -34.44
CA TRP A 144 -28.58 -16.04 -33.29
C TRP A 144 -27.08 -16.34 -33.13
N PHE A 145 -26.40 -16.76 -34.21
CA PHE A 145 -24.98 -17.07 -34.20
C PHE A 145 -24.08 -15.82 -34.04
N SER A 146 -24.49 -14.66 -34.57
CA SER A 146 -23.75 -13.41 -34.35
C SER A 146 -23.77 -12.96 -32.88
N ARG A 147 -24.87 -13.25 -32.16
CA ARG A 147 -24.97 -13.01 -30.72
C ARG A 147 -24.16 -14.05 -29.92
N LEU A 148 -24.25 -15.32 -30.28
CA LEU A 148 -23.55 -16.42 -29.60
C LEU A 148 -22.02 -16.30 -29.75
N GLY A 149 -21.55 -15.90 -30.94
CA GLY A 149 -20.13 -15.70 -31.25
C GLY A 149 -19.60 -14.30 -30.92
N SER A 150 -20.43 -13.41 -30.35
CA SER A 150 -20.05 -12.03 -30.01
C SER A 150 -19.36 -11.27 -31.16
N TRP A 151 -19.82 -11.45 -32.41
CA TRP A 151 -19.13 -10.94 -33.61
C TRP A 151 -18.92 -9.42 -33.60
N ARG A 152 -19.83 -8.69 -32.95
CA ARG A 152 -19.71 -7.24 -32.77
C ARG A 152 -18.50 -6.87 -31.89
N LEU A 153 -18.32 -7.54 -30.75
CA LEU A 153 -17.18 -7.32 -29.87
C LEU A 153 -15.88 -7.74 -30.54
N ALA A 154 -15.90 -8.85 -31.29
CA ALA A 154 -14.74 -9.30 -32.07
C ALA A 154 -14.32 -8.27 -33.14
N PHE A 155 -15.27 -7.71 -33.89
CA PHE A 155 -14.99 -6.67 -34.88
C PHE A 155 -14.48 -5.38 -34.24
N GLU A 156 -15.11 -4.93 -33.14
CA GLU A 156 -14.70 -3.72 -32.43
C GLU A 156 -13.29 -3.85 -31.83
N ARG A 157 -12.97 -5.00 -31.21
CA ARG A 157 -11.71 -5.21 -30.48
C ARG A 157 -10.55 -5.70 -31.34
N LEU A 158 -10.78 -6.46 -32.42
CA LEU A 158 -9.70 -7.03 -33.24
C LEU A 158 -9.44 -6.23 -34.53
N VAL A 159 -10.48 -5.61 -35.09
CA VAL A 159 -10.39 -4.91 -36.39
C VAL A 159 -10.46 -3.41 -36.19
N ALA A 160 -11.40 -2.90 -35.38
CA ALA A 160 -11.57 -1.45 -35.22
C ALA A 160 -10.53 -0.80 -34.30
N SER A 161 -10.00 -1.51 -33.30
CA SER A 161 -8.91 -1.06 -32.41
C SER A 161 -7.58 -0.82 -33.16
N ARG A 162 -7.34 -1.52 -34.26
CA ARG A 162 -6.13 -1.40 -35.11
C ARG A 162 -6.13 -0.15 -36.00
N GLY A 163 -7.13 0.71 -35.85
CA GLY A 163 -7.19 2.04 -36.47
C GLY A 163 -8.18 2.15 -37.63
N ARG A 164 -8.37 3.39 -38.09
CA ARG A 164 -9.39 3.77 -39.10
C ARG A 164 -9.27 2.99 -40.41
N ARG A 165 -8.04 2.69 -40.86
CA ARG A 165 -7.78 1.95 -42.11
C ARG A 165 -8.20 0.48 -41.98
N ALA A 166 -7.93 -0.17 -40.85
CA ALA A 166 -8.32 -1.56 -40.59
C ALA A 166 -9.85 -1.71 -40.51
N ARG A 167 -10.55 -0.74 -39.88
CA ARG A 167 -12.02 -0.71 -39.85
C ARG A 167 -12.64 -0.55 -41.23
N ILE A 168 -12.08 0.34 -42.08
CA ILE A 168 -12.55 0.51 -43.46
C ILE A 168 -12.31 -0.79 -44.24
N ALA A 169 -11.11 -1.36 -44.17
CA ALA A 169 -10.80 -2.62 -44.85
C ALA A 169 -11.72 -3.78 -44.41
N GLY A 170 -11.98 -3.92 -43.10
CA GLY A 170 -12.88 -4.93 -42.58
C GLY A 170 -14.34 -4.73 -42.98
N ALA A 171 -14.82 -3.48 -42.99
CA ALA A 171 -16.17 -3.15 -43.47
C ALA A 171 -16.31 -3.37 -44.98
N THR A 172 -15.28 -3.05 -45.77
CA THR A 172 -15.25 -3.29 -47.22
C THR A 172 -15.21 -4.79 -47.54
N ALA A 173 -14.40 -5.57 -46.82
CA ALA A 173 -14.34 -7.03 -46.99
C ALA A 173 -15.69 -7.69 -46.61
N GLY A 174 -16.31 -7.27 -45.52
CA GLY A 174 -17.65 -7.73 -45.14
C GLY A 174 -18.72 -7.36 -46.18
N GLY A 175 -18.66 -6.15 -46.72
CA GLY A 175 -19.56 -5.71 -47.80
C GLY A 175 -19.36 -6.47 -49.11
N LEU A 176 -18.11 -6.73 -49.51
CA LEU A 176 -17.79 -7.55 -50.68
C LEU A 176 -18.25 -9.00 -50.51
N PHE A 177 -18.10 -9.57 -49.32
CA PHE A 177 -18.57 -10.92 -49.02
C PHE A 177 -20.09 -11.03 -49.14
N VAL A 178 -20.84 -10.11 -48.54
CA VAL A 178 -22.31 -10.08 -48.67
C VAL A 178 -22.73 -9.82 -50.11
N GLY A 179 -22.03 -8.93 -50.83
CA GLY A 179 -22.26 -8.70 -52.25
C GLY A 179 -22.02 -9.94 -53.12
N LEU A 180 -20.99 -10.73 -52.80
CA LEU A 180 -20.69 -12.00 -53.47
C LEU A 180 -21.76 -13.07 -53.19
N LEU A 181 -22.30 -13.13 -51.96
CA LEU A 181 -23.43 -14.02 -51.64
C LEU A 181 -24.70 -13.65 -52.43
N ILE A 182 -24.97 -12.35 -52.60
CA ILE A 182 -26.10 -11.87 -53.41
C ILE A 182 -25.86 -12.18 -54.89
N TRP A 183 -24.65 -11.96 -55.40
CA TRP A 183 -24.28 -12.26 -56.79
C TRP A 183 -24.41 -13.75 -57.11
N THR A 184 -23.90 -14.62 -56.22
CA THR A 184 -23.94 -16.08 -56.42
C THR A 184 -25.33 -16.68 -56.19
N ASN A 185 -26.33 -15.86 -55.88
CA ASN A 185 -27.70 -16.27 -55.57
C ASN A 185 -27.79 -17.28 -54.41
N THR A 186 -26.79 -17.29 -53.52
CA THR A 186 -26.77 -18.15 -52.32
C THR A 186 -27.72 -17.65 -51.25
N VAL A 187 -28.04 -16.35 -51.24
CA VAL A 187 -29.18 -15.78 -50.55
C VAL A 187 -30.18 -15.34 -51.63
N THR A 188 -31.37 -15.94 -51.64
CA THR A 188 -32.39 -15.82 -52.69
C THR A 188 -33.16 -14.49 -52.66
N VAL A 189 -32.45 -13.37 -52.46
CA VAL A 189 -33.05 -12.02 -52.48
C VAL A 189 -33.49 -11.63 -53.89
N LEU A 190 -32.67 -11.95 -54.89
CA LEU A 190 -32.97 -11.69 -56.30
C LEU A 190 -34.10 -12.58 -56.82
N GLY A 191 -34.18 -13.83 -56.34
CA GLY A 191 -35.28 -14.74 -56.66
C GLY A 191 -36.63 -14.21 -56.17
N LEU A 192 -36.68 -13.65 -54.95
CA LEU A 192 -37.90 -13.12 -54.35
C LEU A 192 -38.44 -11.91 -55.12
N VAL A 193 -37.56 -10.94 -55.43
CA VAL A 193 -37.97 -9.70 -56.12
C VAL A 193 -38.20 -9.95 -57.62
N GLY A 194 -37.42 -10.86 -58.22
CA GLY A 194 -37.56 -11.25 -59.61
C GLY A 194 -38.81 -12.10 -59.88
N GLY A 195 -39.18 -13.02 -58.99
CA GLY A 195 -40.31 -13.93 -59.19
C GLY A 195 -41.68 -13.25 -59.29
N HIS A 196 -41.79 -11.97 -58.90
CA HIS A 196 -43.02 -11.19 -58.98
C HIS A 196 -43.09 -10.25 -60.20
N LEU A 197 -42.03 -10.19 -61.02
CA LEU A 197 -41.97 -9.34 -62.20
C LEU A 197 -42.39 -10.15 -63.44
N PRO A 198 -43.30 -9.64 -64.30
CA PRO A 198 -43.79 -10.35 -65.47
C PRO A 198 -42.76 -10.32 -66.61
N TYR A 199 -41.63 -11.00 -66.41
CA TYR A 199 -40.55 -11.07 -67.40
C TYR A 199 -41.00 -11.70 -68.72
N GLU A 200 -42.01 -12.57 -68.69
CA GLU A 200 -42.60 -13.21 -69.87
C GLU A 200 -43.31 -12.23 -70.82
N ASN A 201 -43.70 -11.05 -70.33
CA ASN A 201 -44.42 -10.04 -71.09
C ASN A 201 -43.53 -8.86 -71.54
N MET A 202 -42.21 -8.96 -71.36
CA MET A 202 -41.25 -7.88 -71.60
C MET A 202 -40.32 -8.20 -72.76
N SER A 203 -39.97 -7.19 -73.58
CA SER A 203 -38.90 -7.34 -74.58
C SER A 203 -37.55 -7.61 -73.89
N ASP A 204 -36.65 -8.36 -74.53
CA ASP A 204 -35.36 -8.77 -73.96
C ASP A 204 -34.55 -7.59 -73.39
N GLY A 205 -34.60 -6.43 -74.06
CA GLY A 205 -33.94 -5.20 -73.62
C GLY A 205 -34.53 -4.64 -72.32
N THR A 206 -35.87 -4.64 -72.19
CA THR A 206 -36.56 -4.20 -70.97
C THR A 206 -36.39 -5.16 -69.81
N ALA A 207 -36.40 -6.48 -70.05
CA ALA A 207 -36.18 -7.48 -69.01
C ALA A 207 -34.78 -7.35 -68.38
N THR A 208 -33.76 -7.14 -69.21
CA THR A 208 -32.38 -6.92 -68.76
C THR A 208 -32.24 -5.63 -67.95
N LEU A 209 -32.89 -4.55 -68.38
CA LEU A 209 -32.86 -3.26 -67.68
C LEU A 209 -33.55 -3.34 -66.31
N VAL A 210 -34.70 -4.01 -66.22
CA VAL A 210 -35.44 -4.23 -64.97
C VAL A 210 -34.65 -5.12 -64.01
N GLY A 211 -34.03 -6.20 -64.50
CA GLY A 211 -33.16 -7.06 -63.68
C GLY A 211 -31.98 -6.29 -63.06
N ASN A 212 -31.33 -5.44 -63.85
CA ASN A 212 -30.25 -4.57 -63.36
C ASN A 212 -30.74 -3.54 -62.33
N LEU A 213 -31.93 -2.95 -62.51
CA LEU A 213 -32.51 -2.03 -61.54
C LEU A 213 -32.85 -2.71 -60.21
N VAL A 214 -33.39 -3.93 -60.25
CA VAL A 214 -33.64 -4.75 -59.05
C VAL A 214 -32.33 -5.08 -58.34
N TYR A 215 -31.30 -5.46 -59.08
CA TYR A 215 -29.97 -5.72 -58.52
C TYR A 215 -29.41 -4.48 -57.81
N VAL A 216 -29.49 -3.30 -58.44
CA VAL A 216 -29.07 -2.03 -57.84
C VAL A 216 -29.90 -1.70 -56.59
N ALA A 217 -31.21 -1.90 -56.63
CA ALA A 217 -32.10 -1.64 -55.49
C ALA A 217 -31.78 -2.50 -54.27
N VAL A 218 -31.35 -3.75 -54.47
CA VAL A 218 -30.92 -4.67 -53.40
C VAL A 218 -29.49 -4.37 -52.93
N ALA A 219 -28.59 -3.99 -53.84
CA ALA A 219 -27.18 -3.71 -53.51
C ALA A 219 -26.99 -2.39 -52.75
N VAL A 220 -27.78 -1.35 -53.06
CA VAL A 220 -27.64 -0.01 -52.45
C VAL A 220 -27.76 -0.02 -50.91
N PRO A 221 -28.76 -0.65 -50.28
CA PRO A 221 -28.86 -0.75 -48.82
C PRO A 221 -27.64 -1.43 -48.17
N VAL A 222 -27.10 -2.47 -48.81
CA VAL A 222 -25.92 -3.20 -48.33
C VAL A 222 -24.70 -2.29 -48.34
N VAL A 223 -24.47 -1.58 -49.44
CA VAL A 223 -23.36 -0.61 -49.56
C VAL A 223 -23.51 0.52 -48.54
N VAL A 224 -24.72 1.05 -48.34
CA VAL A 224 -24.99 2.10 -47.33
C VAL A 224 -24.72 1.61 -45.91
N PHE A 225 -25.09 0.37 -45.58
CA PHE A 225 -24.86 -0.21 -44.26
C PHE A 225 -23.35 -0.36 -43.96
N PHE A 226 -22.59 -0.98 -44.87
CA PHE A 226 -21.16 -1.21 -44.67
C PHE A 226 -20.33 0.08 -44.73
N THR A 227 -20.73 1.05 -45.56
CA THR A 227 -20.09 2.38 -45.56
C THR A 227 -20.34 3.15 -44.26
N ARG A 228 -21.54 3.07 -43.68
CA ARG A 228 -21.82 3.63 -42.35
C ARG A 228 -21.03 2.91 -41.24
N LEU A 229 -20.87 1.59 -41.34
CA LEU A 229 -20.09 0.79 -40.37
C LEU A 229 -18.60 1.16 -40.37
N GLY A 230 -18.04 1.44 -41.56
CA GLY A 230 -16.66 1.91 -41.72
C GLY A 230 -16.44 3.38 -41.34
N ARG A 231 -17.49 4.22 -41.41
CA ARG A 231 -17.44 5.66 -41.09
C ARG A 231 -17.75 6.01 -39.63
N ARG A 232 -18.28 5.08 -38.82
CA ARG A 232 -18.48 5.31 -37.38
C ARG A 232 -17.14 5.65 -36.71
N PRO A 233 -17.08 6.70 -35.86
CA PRO A 233 -15.87 7.01 -35.12
C PRO A 233 -15.45 5.79 -34.29
N ALA A 234 -14.15 5.50 -34.25
CA ALA A 234 -13.62 4.51 -33.32
C ALA A 234 -13.97 4.99 -31.89
N PRO A 235 -14.33 4.09 -30.96
CA PRO A 235 -14.20 4.41 -29.55
C PRO A 235 -12.73 4.77 -29.37
N GLN A 236 -12.47 6.05 -29.20
CA GLN A 236 -11.12 6.51 -28.92
C GLN A 236 -10.82 5.94 -27.53
N GLU A 237 -9.99 4.91 -27.46
CA GLU A 237 -9.17 4.70 -26.27
C GLU A 237 -8.35 5.98 -26.15
N ARG A 238 -8.93 6.95 -25.43
CA ARG A 238 -8.18 8.07 -24.91
C ARG A 238 -7.12 7.42 -24.02
N PRO A 239 -5.81 7.52 -24.32
CA PRO A 239 -4.83 7.33 -23.27
C PRO A 239 -5.31 8.19 -22.12
N GLY A 240 -5.47 7.57 -20.95
CA GLY A 240 -6.25 8.07 -19.81
C GLY A 240 -6.27 9.58 -19.81
N ARG A 241 -7.43 10.15 -20.17
CA ARG A 241 -7.63 11.60 -20.05
C ARG A 241 -7.13 11.93 -18.65
N PRO A 242 -6.16 12.85 -18.47
CA PRO A 242 -5.92 13.38 -17.14
C PRO A 242 -7.30 13.74 -16.62
N SER A 243 -7.65 13.22 -15.46
CA SER A 243 -8.88 13.60 -14.76
C SER A 243 -9.11 15.08 -15.04
N ALA A 244 -10.32 15.43 -15.51
CA ALA A 244 -10.69 16.83 -15.69
C ALA A 244 -10.11 17.64 -14.52
N PRO A 245 -9.53 18.84 -14.77
CA PRO A 245 -8.98 19.65 -13.69
C PRO A 245 -10.00 19.64 -12.56
N PRO A 246 -9.56 19.39 -11.31
CA PRO A 246 -10.45 19.12 -10.19
C PRO A 246 -11.59 20.12 -10.27
N VAL A 247 -12.83 19.62 -10.33
CA VAL A 247 -14.02 20.46 -10.23
C VAL A 247 -13.72 21.39 -9.06
N ALA A 248 -13.61 22.69 -9.34
CA ALA A 248 -13.37 23.67 -8.31
C ALA A 248 -14.41 23.39 -7.23
N PRO A 249 -14.01 23.17 -5.97
CA PRO A 249 -14.96 22.90 -4.91
C PRO A 249 -16.02 23.99 -4.97
N GLU A 250 -17.30 23.61 -4.98
CA GLU A 250 -18.42 24.56 -4.95
C GLU A 250 -18.11 25.63 -3.90
N ASP A 251 -18.24 26.90 -4.29
CA ASP A 251 -17.87 28.06 -3.48
C ASP A 251 -18.52 27.93 -2.08
N GLY A 252 -17.71 27.52 -1.09
CA GLY A 252 -18.18 27.16 0.26
C GLY A 252 -17.55 25.90 0.86
N THR A 253 -16.96 25.01 0.05
CA THR A 253 -16.33 23.75 0.53
C THR A 253 -14.81 23.75 0.44
N ASP A 254 -14.18 24.84 -0.03
CA ASP A 254 -12.73 24.91 -0.18
C ASP A 254 -12.01 24.77 1.17
N PRO A 255 -11.22 23.70 1.41
CA PRO A 255 -10.51 23.52 2.66
C PRO A 255 -9.57 24.69 3.00
N ALA A 256 -9.04 25.38 1.99
CA ALA A 256 -8.18 26.55 2.17
C ALA A 256 -8.90 27.75 2.85
N GLN A 257 -10.23 27.77 2.83
CA GLN A 257 -11.05 28.84 3.42
C GLN A 257 -11.64 28.51 4.79
N TRP A 258 -11.23 27.39 5.40
CA TRP A 258 -11.64 26.95 6.74
C TRP A 258 -13.17 26.90 6.94
N PRO A 259 -13.91 26.13 6.12
CA PRO A 259 -15.37 26.12 6.15
C PRO A 259 -15.94 25.65 7.50
N GLN A 260 -15.21 24.84 8.26
CA GLN A 260 -15.63 24.40 9.60
C GLN A 260 -15.71 25.56 10.60
N LEU A 261 -14.77 26.52 10.52
CA LEU A 261 -14.77 27.71 11.38
C LEU A 261 -15.88 28.69 10.99
N ARG A 262 -16.12 28.84 9.68
CA ARG A 262 -17.24 29.63 9.15
C ARG A 262 -18.59 29.08 9.62
N ALA A 263 -18.77 27.76 9.53
CA ALA A 263 -19.97 27.07 10.00
C ALA A 263 -20.20 27.25 11.52
N ALA A 264 -19.12 27.40 12.30
CA ALA A 264 -19.19 27.69 13.73
C ALA A 264 -19.40 29.18 14.08
N GLY A 265 -19.59 30.05 13.07
CA GLY A 265 -19.77 31.49 13.25
C GLY A 265 -18.48 32.29 13.44
N LEU A 266 -17.31 31.66 13.37
CA LEU A 266 -16.00 32.29 13.50
C LEU A 266 -15.48 32.81 12.15
N TRP A 267 -16.27 33.63 11.46
CA TRP A 267 -15.97 34.13 10.12
C TRP A 267 -14.67 34.95 10.06
N GLU A 268 -14.47 35.84 11.03
CA GLU A 268 -13.25 36.67 11.14
C GLU A 268 -11.99 35.81 11.24
N VAL A 269 -12.03 34.76 12.07
CA VAL A 269 -10.94 33.81 12.27
C VAL A 269 -10.67 33.02 10.98
N ALA A 270 -11.73 32.57 10.30
CA ALA A 270 -11.61 31.84 9.04
C ALA A 270 -11.03 32.72 7.90
N GLU A 271 -11.45 33.98 7.80
CA GLU A 271 -10.90 34.96 6.85
C GLU A 271 -9.43 35.25 7.13
N ARG A 272 -9.06 35.45 8.40
CA ARG A 272 -7.66 35.64 8.81
C ARG A 272 -6.79 34.47 8.37
N LEU A 273 -7.19 33.24 8.67
CA LEU A 273 -6.45 32.03 8.29
C LEU A 273 -6.44 31.80 6.78
N GLY A 274 -7.56 32.05 6.09
CA GLY A 274 -7.64 32.00 4.63
C GLY A 274 -6.67 32.98 3.96
N GLY A 275 -6.54 34.19 4.52
CA GLY A 275 -5.55 35.18 4.10
C GLY A 275 -4.10 34.75 4.34
N GLU A 276 -3.80 34.04 5.43
CA GLU A 276 -2.47 33.45 5.68
C GLU A 276 -2.13 32.33 4.69
N VAL A 277 -3.12 31.48 4.35
CA VAL A 277 -2.96 30.43 3.33
C VAL A 277 -2.74 31.05 1.95
N ALA A 278 -3.55 32.03 1.56
CA ALA A 278 -3.41 32.71 0.28
C ALA A 278 -2.09 33.48 0.18
N GLY A 279 -1.66 34.12 1.28
CA GLY A 279 -0.40 34.85 1.39
C GLY A 279 0.84 33.98 1.55
N GLY A 280 0.71 32.65 1.60
CA GLY A 280 1.84 31.72 1.71
C GLY A 280 2.59 31.76 3.06
N ARG A 281 1.99 32.30 4.11
CA ARG A 281 2.59 32.45 5.45
C ARG A 281 2.31 31.26 6.38
N MET A 282 1.41 30.37 5.97
CA MET A 282 1.04 29.14 6.67
C MET A 282 1.67 27.93 5.97
N ASN A 283 2.26 27.01 6.75
CA ASN A 283 2.74 25.72 6.25
C ASN A 283 1.73 24.58 6.57
N ASP A 284 2.05 23.35 6.16
CA ASP A 284 1.23 22.15 6.40
C ASP A 284 1.14 21.76 7.88
N VAL A 285 2.20 21.99 8.67
CA VAL A 285 2.25 21.78 10.12
C VAL A 285 1.31 22.74 10.84
N ASP A 286 1.33 24.03 10.49
CA ASP A 286 0.44 25.06 11.03
C ASP A 286 -1.02 24.72 10.73
N TYR A 287 -1.32 24.31 9.49
CA TYR A 287 -2.65 23.90 9.10
C TYR A 287 -3.12 22.69 9.94
N ALA A 288 -2.27 21.66 10.08
CA ALA A 288 -2.58 20.49 10.89
C ALA A 288 -2.75 20.83 12.39
N ARG A 289 -1.92 21.74 12.92
CA ARG A 289 -1.95 22.21 14.31
C ARG A 289 -3.22 22.97 14.64
N ILE A 290 -3.58 23.95 13.80
CA ILE A 290 -4.78 24.77 14.01
C ILE A 290 -6.03 23.90 13.87
N ARG A 291 -6.04 22.96 12.91
CA ARG A 291 -7.13 21.99 12.79
C ARG A 291 -7.23 21.10 14.04
N ARG A 292 -6.11 20.60 14.56
CA ARG A 292 -6.08 19.79 15.78
C ARG A 292 -6.53 20.58 17.02
N ALA A 293 -6.14 21.86 17.11
CA ALA A 293 -6.59 22.76 18.16
C ALA A 293 -8.10 23.01 18.08
N TRP A 294 -8.64 23.17 16.86
CA TRP A 294 -10.08 23.25 16.64
C TRP A 294 -10.81 21.95 17.04
N ASP A 295 -10.26 20.78 16.72
CA ASP A 295 -10.83 19.50 17.17
C ASP A 295 -10.89 19.41 18.72
N SER A 296 -9.90 19.95 19.44
CA SER A 296 -9.94 20.07 20.91
C SER A 296 -11.02 21.05 21.39
N VAL A 297 -11.25 22.16 20.68
CA VAL A 297 -12.31 23.12 21.00
C VAL A 297 -13.69 22.51 20.78
N GLN A 298 -13.85 21.66 19.77
CA GLN A 298 -15.09 20.92 19.54
C GLN A 298 -15.37 19.92 20.66
N ALA A 299 -14.33 19.33 21.25
CA ALA A 299 -14.46 18.45 22.42
C ALA A 299 -14.72 19.22 23.73
N ASP A 300 -14.16 20.42 23.87
CA ASP A 300 -14.34 21.32 25.02
C ASP A 300 -14.66 22.76 24.57
N PRO A 301 -15.96 23.09 24.40
CA PRO A 301 -16.41 24.40 23.91
C PRO A 301 -16.01 25.60 24.78
N SER A 302 -15.57 25.38 26.02
CA SER A 302 -15.09 26.47 26.88
C SER A 302 -13.85 27.18 26.30
N ARG A 303 -13.10 26.48 25.44
CA ARG A 303 -11.84 26.96 24.83
C ARG A 303 -12.03 27.83 23.59
N VAL A 304 -13.27 27.99 23.09
CA VAL A 304 -13.56 28.72 21.83
C VAL A 304 -12.99 30.14 21.85
N ARG A 305 -13.17 30.89 22.95
CA ARG A 305 -12.69 32.28 23.05
C ARG A 305 -11.17 32.35 22.98
N ALA A 306 -10.48 31.57 23.80
CA ALA A 306 -9.01 31.52 23.82
C ALA A 306 -8.42 31.12 22.46
N PHE A 307 -9.06 30.18 21.76
CA PHE A 307 -8.67 29.81 20.40
C PHE A 307 -8.85 30.96 19.41
N ALA A 308 -10.03 31.59 19.38
CA ALA A 308 -10.34 32.69 18.47
C ALA A 308 -9.40 33.88 18.68
N ASP A 309 -9.12 34.25 19.94
CA ASP A 309 -8.22 35.35 20.29
C ASP A 309 -6.78 35.03 19.87
N SER A 310 -6.29 33.82 20.15
CA SER A 310 -4.95 33.37 19.73
C SER A 310 -4.76 33.43 18.21
N VAL A 311 -5.79 33.03 17.43
CA VAL A 311 -5.74 33.10 15.97
C VAL A 311 -5.85 34.53 15.46
N ARG A 312 -6.66 35.39 16.09
CA ARG A 312 -6.76 36.80 15.71
C ARG A 312 -5.40 37.48 15.84
N ASP A 313 -4.72 37.25 16.97
CA ASP A 313 -3.44 37.89 17.29
C ASP A 313 -2.29 37.31 16.48
N LYS A 314 -2.17 35.97 16.44
CA LYS A 314 -0.98 35.28 15.90
C LYS A 314 -1.17 34.69 14.51
N GLY A 315 -2.40 34.65 13.97
CA GLY A 315 -2.70 34.08 12.67
C GLY A 315 -2.27 32.62 12.56
N ALA A 316 -1.45 32.31 11.54
CA ALA A 316 -0.92 30.97 11.32
C ALA A 316 0.00 30.47 12.46
N ALA A 317 0.57 31.36 13.26
CA ALA A 317 1.42 31.02 14.41
C ALA A 317 0.60 30.84 15.72
N ALA A 318 -0.71 30.65 15.63
CA ALA A 318 -1.53 30.33 16.80
C ALA A 318 -1.30 28.89 17.29
N CYS A 319 -1.59 28.68 18.58
CA CYS A 319 -1.57 27.37 19.25
C CYS A 319 -0.25 26.60 19.06
N LEU A 320 0.89 27.29 19.10
CA LEU A 320 2.21 26.69 18.88
C LEU A 320 2.52 25.58 19.88
N HIS A 321 3.35 24.66 19.41
CA HIS A 321 4.04 23.70 20.26
C HIS A 321 4.87 24.42 21.34
N PRO A 322 5.08 23.85 22.54
CA PRO A 322 5.87 24.48 23.61
C PRO A 322 7.30 24.88 23.20
N SER A 323 7.91 24.21 22.23
CA SER A 323 9.22 24.60 21.68
C SER A 323 9.21 25.90 20.89
N GLY A 324 8.04 26.37 20.43
CA GLY A 324 7.90 27.53 19.55
C GLY A 324 8.16 27.25 18.07
N ASP A 325 8.64 26.05 17.72
CA ASP A 325 8.94 25.70 16.33
C ASP A 325 7.67 25.54 15.49
N ARG A 326 7.75 26.00 14.24
CA ARG A 326 6.69 25.83 13.23
C ARG A 326 6.98 24.72 12.22
N ASP A 327 8.21 24.20 12.22
CA ASP A 327 8.66 23.14 11.34
C ASP A 327 9.91 22.44 11.90
N LEU A 328 10.29 21.30 11.34
CA LEU A 328 11.58 20.67 11.57
C LEU A 328 12.69 21.36 10.75
N PRO A 329 13.94 21.35 11.23
CA PRO A 329 15.07 21.96 10.51
C PRO A 329 15.36 21.27 9.18
N VAL A 330 15.10 19.96 9.09
CA VAL A 330 15.31 19.15 7.88
C VAL A 330 14.15 18.16 7.78
N ARG A 331 13.59 18.02 6.58
CA ARG A 331 12.63 16.97 6.22
C ARG A 331 13.25 16.08 5.14
N ALA A 332 13.58 14.84 5.48
CA ALA A 332 14.18 13.86 4.59
C ALA A 332 13.14 12.99 3.86
N ALA A 333 11.92 12.90 4.39
CA ALA A 333 10.82 12.15 3.78
C ALA A 333 9.65 13.05 3.37
N ARG A 334 8.77 12.52 2.52
CA ARG A 334 7.53 13.21 2.12
C ARG A 334 6.41 12.87 3.08
N HIS A 335 5.75 13.90 3.61
CA HIS A 335 4.71 13.79 4.65
C HIS A 335 3.38 14.38 4.19
N ASP A 336 2.29 13.82 4.71
CA ASP A 336 0.93 14.37 4.58
C ASP A 336 0.28 14.40 5.96
N LEU A 337 0.43 15.54 6.65
CA LEU A 337 -0.02 15.72 8.03
C LEU A 337 -1.55 15.71 8.19
N LEU A 338 -2.31 15.91 7.11
CA LEU A 338 -3.77 15.74 7.14
C LEU A 338 -4.19 14.27 7.24
N ALA A 339 -3.51 13.41 6.47
CA ALA A 339 -3.69 11.97 6.56
C ALA A 339 -2.85 11.34 7.69
N ARG A 340 -1.95 12.12 8.30
CA ARG A 340 -0.89 11.68 9.24
C ARG A 340 0.01 10.60 8.64
N GLN A 341 0.30 10.70 7.34
CA GLN A 341 1.04 9.71 6.59
C GLN A 341 2.47 10.14 6.30
N VAL A 342 3.39 9.17 6.29
CA VAL A 342 4.73 9.29 5.70
C VAL A 342 4.89 8.33 4.53
N LEU A 343 5.43 8.83 3.42
CA LEU A 343 5.75 8.02 2.25
C LEU A 343 7.09 7.30 2.47
N LEU A 344 7.08 5.96 2.45
CA LEU A 344 8.29 5.15 2.60
C LEU A 344 8.84 4.64 1.26
N GLY A 345 8.00 4.56 0.23
CA GLY A 345 8.41 4.03 -1.07
C GLY A 345 7.22 3.57 -1.90
N SER A 346 7.35 2.42 -2.55
CA SER A 346 6.31 1.87 -3.44
C SER A 346 6.23 0.36 -3.38
N VAL A 347 5.05 -0.19 -3.62
CA VAL A 347 4.83 -1.61 -3.83
C VAL A 347 5.40 -2.01 -5.20
N GLU A 348 6.20 -3.08 -5.24
CA GLU A 348 6.81 -3.57 -6.48
C GLU A 348 5.74 -3.98 -7.52
N ASP A 349 6.00 -3.69 -8.79
CA ASP A 349 5.14 -4.12 -9.90
C ASP A 349 5.55 -5.54 -10.36
N GLN A 350 5.26 -6.52 -9.51
CA GLN A 350 5.53 -7.93 -9.78
C GLN A 350 4.25 -8.74 -9.63
N GLU A 351 4.16 -9.86 -10.37
CA GLU A 351 3.00 -10.74 -10.40
C GLU A 351 2.56 -11.19 -9.00
N ARG A 352 3.53 -11.36 -8.10
CA ARG A 352 3.34 -11.76 -6.71
C ARG A 352 2.50 -10.78 -5.88
N ASN A 353 2.60 -9.48 -6.17
CA ASN A 353 1.79 -8.50 -5.48
C ASN A 353 0.38 -8.48 -6.12
N PRO A 354 -0.70 -8.32 -5.33
CA PRO A 354 -2.04 -8.15 -5.88
C PRO A 354 -2.09 -7.03 -6.91
N TYR A 355 -2.75 -7.25 -8.04
CA TYR A 355 -2.75 -6.32 -9.19
C TYR A 355 -3.16 -4.89 -8.80
N ALA A 356 -4.14 -4.75 -7.91
CA ALA A 356 -4.61 -3.46 -7.39
C ALA A 356 -3.54 -2.70 -6.56
N ARG A 357 -2.56 -3.42 -6.00
CA ARG A 357 -1.48 -2.87 -5.17
C ARG A 357 -0.18 -2.65 -5.93
N ARG A 358 0.03 -3.29 -7.08
CA ARG A 358 1.24 -3.15 -7.90
C ARG A 358 1.49 -1.68 -8.30
N GLY A 359 2.70 -1.19 -8.01
CA GLY A 359 3.11 0.20 -8.31
C GLY A 359 2.48 1.26 -7.41
N THR A 360 1.69 0.88 -6.40
CA THR A 360 1.07 1.86 -5.48
C THR A 360 2.10 2.44 -4.50
N PRO A 361 2.04 3.75 -4.19
CA PRO A 361 2.91 4.34 -3.19
C PRO A 361 2.59 3.82 -1.78
N LEU A 362 3.63 3.47 -1.03
CA LEU A 362 3.57 2.88 0.31
C LEU A 362 3.70 3.96 1.39
N ALA A 363 2.79 3.95 2.35
CA ALA A 363 2.82 4.86 3.49
C ALA A 363 2.50 4.21 4.83
N LEU A 364 3.01 4.80 5.91
CA LEU A 364 2.61 4.46 7.28
C LEU A 364 1.94 5.65 7.94
N ASP A 365 0.99 5.36 8.84
CA ASP A 365 0.28 6.34 9.66
C ASP A 365 -0.02 5.75 11.06
N PRO A 366 -0.44 6.58 12.03
CA PRO A 366 -0.77 6.14 13.38
C PRO A 366 -1.80 5.01 13.47
N GLU A 367 -2.72 4.85 12.50
CA GLU A 367 -3.71 3.74 12.56
C GLU A 367 -3.04 2.39 12.34
N VAL A 368 -1.95 2.34 11.58
CA VAL A 368 -1.15 1.13 11.37
C VAL A 368 -0.11 0.97 12.47
N LEU A 369 0.61 2.05 12.78
CA LEU A 369 1.65 2.09 13.82
C LEU A 369 1.10 1.81 15.23
N GLY A 370 -0.17 2.12 15.50
CA GLY A 370 -0.83 1.78 16.76
C GLY A 370 -1.00 0.27 16.99
N THR A 371 -0.78 -0.58 15.99
CA THR A 371 -0.69 -2.03 16.18
C THR A 371 0.74 -2.51 16.43
N SER A 372 1.70 -1.59 16.52
CA SER A 372 3.15 -1.84 16.61
C SER A 372 3.73 -2.52 15.36
N LEU A 373 5.00 -2.20 15.05
CA LEU A 373 5.72 -2.68 13.88
C LEU A 373 7.02 -3.38 14.29
N LEU A 374 7.18 -4.62 13.85
CA LEU A 374 8.44 -5.36 13.96
C LEU A 374 9.15 -5.42 12.61
N ALA A 375 10.39 -4.95 12.57
CA ALA A 375 11.24 -4.94 11.40
C ALA A 375 12.50 -5.78 11.61
N VAL A 376 12.62 -6.90 10.88
CA VAL A 376 13.75 -7.83 11.01
C VAL A 376 14.59 -7.83 9.75
N GLY A 377 15.90 -7.75 9.93
CA GLY A 377 16.86 -8.12 8.89
C GLY A 377 18.27 -7.68 9.22
N PRO A 378 19.29 -8.13 8.47
CA PRO A 378 20.68 -7.90 8.81
C PRO A 378 21.07 -6.42 8.94
N SER A 379 22.20 -6.16 9.59
CA SER A 379 22.82 -4.82 9.62
C SER A 379 23.11 -4.32 8.21
N GLY A 380 23.02 -3.00 7.97
CA GLY A 380 23.30 -2.40 6.66
C GLY A 380 22.16 -2.48 5.62
N THR A 381 21.05 -3.14 5.92
CA THR A 381 19.85 -3.20 5.05
C THR A 381 19.06 -1.89 4.97
N GLY A 382 19.46 -0.87 5.73
CA GLY A 382 18.85 0.46 5.71
C GLY A 382 17.64 0.64 6.63
N LYS A 383 17.44 -0.23 7.64
CA LYS A 383 16.34 -0.12 8.63
C LYS A 383 16.24 1.29 9.24
N THR A 384 17.34 1.80 9.79
CA THR A 384 17.39 3.14 10.40
C THR A 384 17.04 4.23 9.40
N ALA A 385 17.73 4.27 8.24
CA ALA A 385 17.60 5.35 7.27
C ALA A 385 16.28 5.33 6.47
N ARG A 386 15.75 4.15 6.14
CA ARG A 386 14.60 3.99 5.23
C ARG A 386 13.27 3.69 5.93
N LEU A 387 13.31 3.37 7.22
CA LEU A 387 12.10 3.06 8.00
C LEU A 387 12.04 3.91 9.28
N VAL A 388 13.02 3.76 10.19
CA VAL A 388 12.95 4.39 11.53
C VAL A 388 12.95 5.91 11.42
N ARG A 389 13.94 6.48 10.72
CA ARG A 389 14.10 7.93 10.59
C ARG A 389 12.90 8.61 9.90
N PRO A 390 12.37 8.13 8.76
CA PRO A 390 11.15 8.69 8.17
C PRO A 390 9.93 8.64 9.10
N VAL A 391 9.74 7.52 9.83
CA VAL A 391 8.62 7.38 10.78
C VAL A 391 8.76 8.35 11.96
N VAL A 392 9.95 8.43 12.56
CA VAL A 392 10.25 9.36 13.66
C VAL A 392 10.09 10.81 13.20
N GLU A 393 10.60 11.17 12.01
CA GLU A 393 10.44 12.50 11.42
C GLU A 393 8.96 12.87 11.23
N SER A 394 8.13 11.94 10.73
CA SER A 394 6.70 12.16 10.56
C SER A 394 5.99 12.39 11.88
N LEU A 395 6.34 11.60 12.90
CA LEU A 395 5.74 11.73 14.23
C LEU A 395 6.24 12.98 14.96
N ALA A 396 7.46 13.44 14.68
CA ALA A 396 7.97 14.71 15.19
C ALA A 396 7.22 15.90 14.57
N LEU A 397 6.90 15.87 13.27
CA LEU A 397 6.01 16.86 12.64
C LEU A 397 4.59 16.81 13.22
N GLN A 398 4.07 15.61 13.49
CA GLN A 398 2.77 15.43 14.15
C GLN A 398 2.79 15.94 15.59
N ALA A 399 3.91 15.82 16.32
CA ALA A 399 4.09 16.40 17.65
C ALA A 399 4.06 17.93 17.60
N LEU A 400 4.75 18.56 16.64
CA LEU A 400 4.64 20.01 16.39
C LEU A 400 3.20 20.45 16.07
N ALA A 401 2.41 19.57 15.45
CA ALA A 401 0.99 19.78 15.21
C ALA A 401 0.07 19.44 16.40
N GLY A 402 0.62 19.03 17.55
CA GLY A 402 -0.16 18.64 18.74
C GLY A 402 -0.94 17.33 18.57
N GLN A 403 -0.47 16.42 17.72
CA GLN A 403 -1.15 15.17 17.38
C GLN A 403 -0.46 13.91 17.95
N ALA A 404 0.82 14.00 18.31
CA ALA A 404 1.61 12.86 18.76
C ALA A 404 2.65 13.24 19.83
N ALA A 405 3.16 12.23 20.53
CA ALA A 405 4.36 12.28 21.35
C ALA A 405 5.30 11.15 20.89
N VAL A 406 6.57 11.46 20.62
CA VAL A 406 7.51 10.52 20.02
C VAL A 406 8.80 10.43 20.81
N ILE A 407 9.23 9.19 21.06
CA ILE A 407 10.51 8.85 21.67
C ILE A 407 11.27 8.00 20.68
N ALA A 408 12.44 8.46 20.27
CA ALA A 408 13.33 7.76 19.36
C ALA A 408 14.59 7.36 20.12
N VAL A 409 14.83 6.05 20.22
CA VAL A 409 15.99 5.48 20.90
C VAL A 409 16.91 4.88 19.86
N GLY A 410 18.16 5.31 19.85
CA GLY A 410 19.16 4.83 18.92
C GLY A 410 20.54 4.76 19.53
N SER A 411 21.50 4.36 18.71
CA SER A 411 22.90 4.21 19.10
C SER A 411 23.66 5.53 19.05
N ALA A 412 24.37 5.85 20.13
CA ALA A 412 25.34 6.94 20.20
C ALA A 412 26.46 6.69 19.18
N GLY A 413 26.60 7.59 18.20
CA GLY A 413 27.60 7.47 17.14
C GLY A 413 27.09 6.85 15.83
N SER A 414 25.78 6.62 15.68
CA SER A 414 25.12 6.35 14.38
C SER A 414 25.23 7.51 13.36
N ALA A 415 26.03 8.54 13.67
CA ALA A 415 26.42 9.59 12.75
C ALA A 415 27.26 9.01 11.60
N GLY A 416 26.62 8.76 10.46
CA GLY A 416 27.31 8.51 9.20
C GLY A 416 27.76 9.81 8.53
N PRO A 417 28.33 9.74 7.32
CA PRO A 417 28.63 10.93 6.51
C PRO A 417 27.40 11.82 6.21
N ALA A 418 26.18 11.33 6.50
CA ALA A 418 24.89 12.00 6.31
C ALA A 418 24.29 12.61 7.62
N GLY A 419 25.06 12.73 8.70
CA GLY A 419 24.61 13.28 9.99
C GLY A 419 24.14 12.22 11.01
N PRO A 420 23.61 12.64 12.18
CA PRO A 420 23.21 11.75 13.26
C PRO A 420 22.13 10.75 12.80
N GLY A 421 22.20 9.50 13.27
CA GLY A 421 21.42 8.38 12.70
C GLY A 421 19.90 8.58 12.71
N LEU A 422 19.35 9.22 13.75
CA LEU A 422 17.92 9.52 13.88
C LEU A 422 17.53 10.94 13.47
N GLY A 423 18.50 11.80 13.12
CA GLY A 423 18.27 13.19 12.72
C GLY A 423 18.97 14.23 13.62
N PRO A 424 19.01 15.50 13.20
CA PRO A 424 19.71 16.57 13.91
C PRO A 424 19.05 16.90 15.27
N ASP A 425 19.85 17.42 16.21
CA ASP A 425 19.40 17.75 17.58
C ASP A 425 18.24 18.75 17.59
N GLY A 426 18.27 19.77 16.71
CA GLY A 426 17.20 20.76 16.59
C GLY A 426 15.86 20.20 16.08
N GLY A 427 15.78 18.92 15.75
CA GLY A 427 14.50 18.23 15.47
C GLY A 427 13.75 17.76 16.72
N TYR A 428 14.37 17.85 17.90
CA TYR A 428 13.88 17.28 19.16
C TYR A 428 13.84 18.35 20.25
N ASP A 429 12.86 18.21 21.16
CA ASP A 429 12.74 19.07 22.34
C ASP A 429 13.71 18.66 23.43
N ILE A 430 13.90 17.33 23.55
CA ILE A 430 14.76 16.71 24.56
C ILE A 430 15.69 15.74 23.85
N VAL A 431 16.99 15.93 24.04
CA VAL A 431 18.04 15.04 23.56
C VAL A 431 18.83 14.57 24.77
N VAL A 432 18.80 13.27 25.03
CA VAL A 432 19.55 12.61 26.10
C VAL A 432 20.64 11.77 25.45
N ARG A 433 21.91 12.07 25.75
CA ARG A 433 23.07 11.31 25.27
C ARG A 433 23.71 10.61 26.47
N VAL A 434 23.30 9.38 26.71
CA VAL A 434 23.68 8.69 27.94
C VAL A 434 25.19 8.40 27.95
N GLY A 435 25.88 8.92 28.96
CA GLY A 435 27.34 8.81 29.09
C GLY A 435 28.15 9.82 28.27
N ASP A 436 27.50 10.81 27.65
CA ASP A 436 28.15 11.96 27.00
C ASP A 436 28.09 13.17 27.95
N PRO A 437 29.23 13.71 28.44
CA PRO A 437 29.25 14.89 29.31
C PRO A 437 28.61 16.13 28.68
N GLY A 438 28.47 16.19 27.35
CA GLY A 438 27.79 17.26 26.63
C GLY A 438 26.26 17.15 26.62
N SER A 439 25.67 16.11 27.23
CA SER A 439 24.21 15.97 27.30
C SER A 439 23.60 17.04 28.20
N VAL A 440 22.62 17.79 27.67
CA VAL A 440 21.90 18.84 28.42
C VAL A 440 20.84 18.23 29.34
N HIS A 441 20.29 17.08 28.96
CA HIS A 441 19.25 16.39 29.70
C HIS A 441 19.77 15.03 30.17
N ASP A 442 19.28 14.60 31.33
CA ASP A 442 19.54 13.30 31.92
C ASP A 442 18.33 12.35 31.73
N LEU A 443 18.48 11.07 32.08
CA LEU A 443 17.43 10.07 32.04
C LEU A 443 17.00 9.69 33.46
N ASP A 444 15.69 9.69 33.73
CA ASP A 444 15.16 9.18 34.99
C ASP A 444 15.09 7.64 34.99
N LEU A 445 15.91 6.99 35.83
CA LEU A 445 15.88 5.54 36.01
C LEU A 445 14.56 5.02 36.58
N TYR A 446 13.87 5.84 37.37
CA TYR A 446 12.63 5.46 38.06
C TYR A 446 11.37 5.79 37.24
N GLY A 447 11.52 6.33 36.02
CA GLY A 447 10.40 6.56 35.11
C GLY A 447 9.41 7.64 35.57
N GLY A 448 9.80 8.50 36.52
CA GLY A 448 9.00 9.59 37.09
C GLY A 448 7.92 9.14 38.06
N THR A 449 7.94 7.88 38.52
CA THR A 449 6.96 7.41 39.49
C THR A 449 7.24 7.93 40.90
N ALA A 450 6.17 8.12 41.66
CA ALA A 450 6.25 8.37 43.09
C ALA A 450 6.19 7.07 43.92
N ASP A 451 5.82 5.96 43.28
CA ASP A 451 5.55 4.68 43.93
C ASP A 451 6.80 3.78 43.92
N PRO A 452 7.37 3.44 45.10
CA PRO A 452 8.52 2.54 45.19
C PRO A 452 8.27 1.16 44.56
N ASP A 453 7.05 0.62 44.63
CA ASP A 453 6.73 -0.70 44.10
C ASP A 453 6.69 -0.71 42.56
N GLU A 454 6.12 0.34 41.97
CA GLU A 454 6.14 0.55 40.52
C GLU A 454 7.58 0.69 40.01
N ALA A 455 8.38 1.51 40.70
CA ALA A 455 9.78 1.75 40.34
C ALA A 455 10.61 0.46 40.47
N ALA A 456 10.42 -0.30 41.54
CA ALA A 456 11.06 -1.59 41.77
C ALA A 456 10.70 -2.61 40.69
N THR A 457 9.44 -2.66 40.28
CA THR A 457 8.98 -3.56 39.20
C THR A 457 9.65 -3.22 37.87
N LEU A 458 9.72 -1.93 37.52
CA LEU A 458 10.37 -1.46 36.29
C LEU A 458 11.88 -1.76 36.27
N LEU A 459 12.56 -1.53 37.40
CA LEU A 459 13.99 -1.81 37.52
C LEU A 459 14.30 -3.32 37.52
N ALA A 460 13.50 -4.13 38.21
CA ALA A 460 13.66 -5.59 38.20
C ALA A 460 13.50 -6.15 36.78
N GLU A 461 12.46 -5.70 36.07
CA GLU A 461 12.22 -6.07 34.68
C GLU A 461 13.39 -5.68 33.78
N ALA A 462 13.94 -4.48 33.96
CA ALA A 462 15.08 -4.00 33.19
C ALA A 462 16.38 -4.75 33.50
N PHE A 463 16.67 -5.04 34.77
CA PHE A 463 17.98 -5.53 35.19
C PHE A 463 18.09 -7.05 35.09
N VAL A 464 17.05 -7.78 35.49
CA VAL A 464 17.10 -9.25 35.58
C VAL A 464 16.12 -9.97 34.65
N GLY A 465 15.26 -9.24 33.91
CA GLY A 465 14.25 -9.84 33.03
C GLY A 465 14.81 -10.71 31.88
N ASP A 466 16.09 -10.60 31.57
CA ASP A 466 16.81 -11.43 30.60
C ASP A 466 17.64 -12.56 31.23
N LEU A 467 17.79 -12.59 32.55
CA LEU A 467 18.60 -13.59 33.23
C LEU A 467 17.82 -14.90 33.44
N PRO A 468 18.27 -16.03 32.89
CA PRO A 468 17.61 -17.31 33.13
C PRO A 468 17.77 -17.72 34.61
N GLY A 469 16.67 -18.15 35.23
CA GLY A 469 16.67 -18.67 36.60
C GLY A 469 16.55 -17.62 37.71
N VAL A 470 16.56 -16.33 37.38
CA VAL A 470 16.27 -15.25 38.35
C VAL A 470 14.78 -14.90 38.29
N ASP A 471 14.11 -14.90 39.45
CA ASP A 471 12.71 -14.51 39.53
C ASP A 471 12.57 -12.99 39.59
N VAL A 472 12.03 -12.40 38.52
CA VAL A 472 11.79 -10.95 38.38
C VAL A 472 10.88 -10.43 39.50
N ARG A 473 9.87 -11.19 39.93
CA ARG A 473 8.97 -10.75 41.02
C ARG A 473 9.72 -10.65 42.32
N ARG A 474 10.59 -11.63 42.59
CA ARG A 474 11.44 -11.61 43.79
C ARG A 474 12.43 -10.47 43.76
N ALA A 475 13.03 -10.20 42.61
CA ALA A 475 13.90 -9.04 42.40
C ALA A 475 13.17 -7.72 42.63
N ALA A 476 11.93 -7.58 42.13
CA ALA A 476 11.08 -6.42 42.39
C ALA A 476 10.79 -6.26 43.88
N THR A 477 10.45 -7.34 44.59
CA THR A 477 10.26 -7.28 46.05
C THR A 477 11.53 -6.85 46.78
N ALA A 478 12.69 -7.39 46.43
CA ALA A 478 13.96 -7.03 47.05
C ALA A 478 14.32 -5.55 46.82
N LEU A 479 14.03 -5.01 45.62
CA LEU A 479 14.19 -3.59 45.32
C LEU A 479 13.18 -2.73 46.09
N ALA A 480 11.90 -3.10 46.13
CA ALA A 480 10.87 -2.34 46.86
C ALA A 480 11.21 -2.21 48.36
N GLN A 481 11.75 -3.29 48.95
CA GLN A 481 12.25 -3.35 50.32
C GLN A 481 13.42 -2.40 50.60
N LEU A 482 14.09 -1.86 49.57
CA LEU A 482 15.14 -0.84 49.70
C LEU A 482 14.64 0.55 49.28
N LEU A 483 13.91 0.63 48.17
CA LEU A 483 13.45 1.89 47.59
C LEU A 483 12.42 2.61 48.48
N GLY A 484 11.47 1.87 49.08
CA GLY A 484 10.46 2.45 49.97
C GLY A 484 11.08 3.06 51.23
N PRO A 485 11.89 2.31 51.99
CA PRO A 485 12.61 2.83 53.14
C PRO A 485 13.53 4.01 52.80
N TYR A 486 14.32 3.91 51.72
CA TYR A 486 15.22 4.99 51.31
C TYR A 486 14.45 6.28 50.97
N ARG A 487 13.37 6.17 50.20
CA ARG A 487 12.53 7.32 49.84
C ARG A 487 11.88 7.95 51.07
N THR A 488 11.45 7.14 52.03
CA THR A 488 10.83 7.64 53.27
C THR A 488 11.85 8.44 54.10
N ALA A 489 13.09 7.95 54.20
CA ALA A 489 14.15 8.64 54.95
C ALA A 489 14.69 9.90 54.25
N HIS A 490 14.82 9.87 52.91
CA HIS A 490 15.55 10.90 52.15
C HIS A 490 14.68 11.76 51.23
N GLY A 491 13.39 11.46 51.08
CA GLY A 491 12.47 12.18 50.19
C GLY A 491 12.69 11.97 48.68
N ARG A 492 13.69 11.16 48.29
CA ARG A 492 14.05 10.83 46.91
C ARG A 492 14.42 9.36 46.77
N PHE A 493 14.49 8.84 45.55
CA PHE A 493 15.07 7.52 45.31
C PHE A 493 16.61 7.56 45.38
N PRO A 494 17.27 6.42 45.68
CA PRO A 494 18.73 6.35 45.73
C PRO A 494 19.33 6.62 44.34
N ALA A 495 20.51 7.23 44.28
CA ALA A 495 21.31 7.26 43.07
C ALA A 495 21.87 5.86 42.76
N VAL A 496 22.39 5.65 41.55
CA VAL A 496 22.96 4.36 41.13
C VAL A 496 24.01 3.79 42.12
N PRO A 497 25.00 4.58 42.59
CA PRO A 497 26.01 4.05 43.52
C PRO A 497 25.41 3.69 44.88
N GLU A 498 24.48 4.52 45.39
CA GLU A 498 23.78 4.30 46.66
C GLU A 498 22.94 3.02 46.60
N LEU A 499 22.20 2.80 45.51
CA LEU A 499 21.39 1.60 45.33
C LEU A 499 22.25 0.35 45.23
N ARG A 500 23.41 0.43 44.55
CA ARG A 500 24.37 -0.67 44.48
C ARG A 500 24.90 -1.03 45.87
N GLU A 501 25.31 -0.04 46.66
CA GLU A 501 25.81 -0.25 48.02
C GLU A 501 24.73 -0.86 48.95
N LEU A 502 23.46 -0.50 48.76
CA LEU A 502 22.34 -1.10 49.51
C LEU A 502 22.07 -2.57 49.12
N LEU A 503 22.43 -2.98 47.89
CA LEU A 503 22.22 -4.33 47.39
C LEU A 503 23.37 -5.29 47.73
N ASP A 504 24.60 -4.77 47.82
CA ASP A 504 25.83 -5.53 48.12
C ASP A 504 25.80 -6.20 49.50
N GLY A 505 24.93 -5.76 50.42
CA GLY A 505 24.68 -6.41 51.71
C GLY A 505 24.78 -5.46 52.90
N PRO A 506 25.23 -5.93 54.08
CA PRO A 506 25.48 -5.07 55.24
C PRO A 506 26.52 -4.01 54.87
N SER A 507 26.08 -2.76 54.79
CA SER A 507 26.91 -1.61 54.44
C SER A 507 26.65 -0.46 55.42
N PRO A 508 27.63 0.45 55.62
CA PRO A 508 27.43 1.65 56.41
C PRO A 508 26.22 2.47 55.91
N ALA A 509 25.94 2.46 54.61
CA ALA A 509 24.75 3.10 54.03
C ALA A 509 23.45 2.46 54.51
N LEU A 510 23.38 1.12 54.59
CA LEU A 510 22.20 0.43 55.10
C LEU A 510 22.00 0.70 56.61
N ASP A 511 23.08 0.73 57.38
CA ASP A 511 23.02 1.07 58.81
C ASP A 511 22.57 2.51 59.02
N ALA A 512 23.10 3.46 58.24
CA ALA A 512 22.68 4.86 58.29
C ALA A 512 21.19 5.02 57.94
N LEU A 513 20.70 4.29 56.93
CA LEU A 513 19.28 4.27 56.57
C LEU A 513 18.41 3.73 57.72
N ARG A 514 18.83 2.63 58.37
CA ARG A 514 18.12 2.08 59.53
C ARG A 514 18.05 3.07 60.69
N HIS A 515 19.14 3.77 60.99
CA HIS A 515 19.15 4.80 62.05
C HIS A 515 18.21 5.96 61.71
N ALA A 516 18.27 6.48 60.48
CA ALA A 516 17.39 7.57 60.05
C ALA A 516 15.90 7.21 60.17
N LEU A 517 15.52 5.97 59.82
CA LEU A 517 14.13 5.49 59.94
C LEU A 517 13.72 5.25 61.40
N ALA A 518 14.64 4.80 62.24
CA ALA A 518 14.39 4.62 63.67
C ALA A 518 14.16 5.97 64.36
N ASP A 519 14.99 6.98 64.04
CA ASP A 519 14.87 8.34 64.55
C ASP A 519 13.57 9.01 64.08
N ALA A 520 13.12 8.71 62.86
CA ALA A 520 11.83 9.15 62.32
C ALA A 520 10.62 8.35 62.85
N GLY A 521 10.84 7.25 63.59
CA GLY A 521 9.76 6.40 64.11
C GLY A 521 9.07 5.51 63.07
N GLU A 522 9.67 5.30 61.89
CA GLU A 522 9.07 4.61 60.74
C GLU A 522 9.17 3.08 60.84
N GLN A 523 8.45 2.50 61.80
CA GLN A 523 8.49 1.07 62.12
C GLN A 523 8.02 0.15 60.97
N ALA A 524 7.19 0.63 60.05
CA ALA A 524 6.82 -0.13 58.86
C ALA A 524 8.02 -0.33 57.91
N MET A 525 8.78 0.74 57.66
CA MET A 525 9.94 0.70 56.78
C MET A 525 11.10 -0.10 57.37
N LEU A 526 11.28 -0.07 58.69
CA LEU A 526 12.25 -0.93 59.38
C LEU A 526 11.96 -2.42 59.19
N ARG A 527 10.67 -2.82 59.20
CA ARG A 527 10.27 -4.21 58.94
C ARG A 527 10.57 -4.66 57.52
N GLU A 528 10.48 -3.78 56.53
CA GLU A 528 10.89 -4.06 55.15
C GLU A 528 12.39 -4.31 55.05
N LEU A 529 13.21 -3.46 55.71
CA LEU A 529 14.67 -3.66 55.76
C LEU A 529 15.04 -4.98 56.48
N ASP A 530 14.33 -5.33 57.56
CA ASP A 530 14.52 -6.62 58.23
C ASP A 530 14.14 -7.80 57.33
N ALA A 531 13.12 -7.64 56.48
CA ALA A 531 12.74 -8.65 55.51
C ALA A 531 13.83 -8.83 54.43
N ARG A 532 14.42 -7.73 53.93
CA ARG A 532 15.55 -7.79 53.01
C ARG A 532 16.78 -8.44 53.64
N ALA A 533 17.10 -8.10 54.90
CA ALA A 533 18.22 -8.67 55.64
C ALA A 533 18.08 -10.19 55.82
N ARG A 534 16.86 -10.70 56.06
CA ARG A 534 16.61 -12.17 56.14
C ARG A 534 16.78 -12.88 54.80
N GLN A 535 16.55 -12.19 53.68
CA GLN A 535 16.73 -12.77 52.34
C GLN A 535 18.19 -12.71 51.89
N HIS A 536 18.98 -11.80 52.45
CA HIS A 536 20.37 -11.61 52.06
C HIS A 536 21.19 -12.89 52.29
N GLY A 537 21.93 -13.31 51.26
CA GLY A 537 22.76 -14.52 51.31
C GLY A 537 21.98 -15.85 51.19
N ALA A 538 20.65 -15.82 51.01
CA ALA A 538 19.89 -17.02 50.67
C ALA A 538 20.25 -17.52 49.26
N PRO A 539 20.16 -18.83 48.95
CA PRO A 539 20.50 -19.37 47.63
C PRO A 539 19.74 -18.78 46.44
N ALA A 540 18.60 -18.13 46.70
CA ALA A 540 17.77 -17.48 45.69
C ALA A 540 17.62 -15.97 45.96
N ASP A 541 18.62 -15.35 46.60
CA ASP A 541 18.72 -13.90 46.76
C ASP A 541 18.99 -13.23 45.40
N PRO A 542 18.10 -12.35 44.91
CA PRO A 542 18.34 -11.61 43.67
C PRO A 542 19.35 -10.47 43.83
N GLY A 543 19.75 -10.12 45.06
CA GLY A 543 20.62 -8.98 45.38
C GLY A 543 21.93 -8.91 44.58
N PRO A 544 22.77 -9.96 44.58
CA PRO A 544 24.02 -9.96 43.83
C PRO A 544 23.82 -9.73 42.32
N ALA A 545 22.83 -10.39 41.71
CA ALA A 545 22.52 -10.21 40.30
C ALA A 545 22.05 -8.78 39.97
N LEU A 546 21.29 -8.15 40.87
CA LEU A 546 20.87 -6.75 40.74
C LEU A 546 22.05 -5.78 40.89
N ALA A 547 22.94 -6.03 41.87
CA ALA A 547 24.13 -5.22 42.10
C ALA A 547 25.10 -5.29 40.90
N ASP A 548 25.32 -6.48 40.34
CA ASP A 548 26.13 -6.68 39.13
C ASP A 548 25.59 -5.87 37.94
N ARG A 549 24.27 -5.83 37.78
CA ARG A 549 23.60 -5.05 36.72
C ARG A 549 23.73 -3.55 36.95
N LEU A 550 23.58 -3.09 38.18
CA LEU A 550 23.81 -1.68 38.56
C LEU A 550 25.27 -1.26 38.40
N ALA A 551 26.23 -2.17 38.61
CA ALA A 551 27.65 -1.89 38.39
C ALA A 551 27.99 -1.56 36.93
N LEU A 552 27.11 -1.90 35.98
CA LEU A 552 27.22 -1.43 34.59
C LEU A 552 26.92 0.06 34.45
N LEU A 553 26.06 0.61 35.31
CA LEU A 553 25.70 2.04 35.35
C LEU A 553 26.57 2.84 36.33
N ASP A 554 27.19 2.21 37.33
CA ASP A 554 28.12 2.86 38.28
C ASP A 554 29.55 3.04 37.72
N ARG A 555 29.67 3.18 36.39
CA ARG A 555 30.97 3.40 35.73
C ARG A 555 31.27 4.89 35.71
N PRO A 556 32.56 5.30 35.73
CA PRO A 556 32.94 6.72 35.64
C PRO A 556 32.37 7.44 34.41
N ALA A 557 32.13 6.71 33.32
CA ALA A 557 31.50 7.24 32.11
C ALA A 557 30.06 7.76 32.33
N PHE A 558 29.38 7.27 33.36
CA PHE A 558 28.02 7.68 33.76
C PHE A 558 28.02 8.50 35.05
N ALA A 559 29.18 8.97 35.52
CA ALA A 559 29.25 9.80 36.71
C ALA A 559 28.44 11.09 36.51
N GLY A 560 27.50 11.36 37.42
CA GLY A 560 26.59 12.50 37.34
C GLY A 560 25.41 12.33 36.38
N PHE A 561 25.27 11.17 35.73
CA PHE A 561 24.02 10.75 35.08
C PHE A 561 23.13 9.98 36.07
N PHE A 562 21.85 9.90 35.73
CA PHE A 562 20.80 9.31 36.56
C PHE A 562 20.62 10.03 37.91
N ASP A 563 20.72 11.36 37.88
CA ASP A 563 20.59 12.20 39.06
C ASP A 563 19.16 12.17 39.63
N THR A 564 19.05 11.76 40.88
CA THR A 564 17.80 11.71 41.64
C THR A 564 17.57 12.95 42.51
N THR A 565 18.52 13.88 42.55
CA THR A 565 18.40 15.15 43.30
C THR A 565 17.62 16.23 42.54
N GLY A 566 17.35 15.99 41.24
CA GLY A 566 16.57 16.88 40.37
C GLY A 566 17.38 18.01 39.74
N GLN A 567 18.70 18.06 39.94
CA GLN A 567 19.58 19.07 39.35
C GLN A 567 19.85 18.77 37.87
N GLY A 568 19.89 17.49 37.48
CA GLY A 568 20.21 17.00 36.12
C GLY A 568 19.10 17.15 35.07
N ARG A 569 17.97 17.81 35.37
CA ARG A 569 16.77 17.88 34.49
C ARG A 569 16.38 16.51 33.90
N PRO A 570 16.10 15.51 34.74
CA PRO A 570 15.89 14.15 34.30
C PRO A 570 14.61 14.04 33.46
N PHE A 571 14.73 13.44 32.27
CA PHE A 571 13.60 13.11 31.42
C PHE A 571 12.86 11.88 31.96
N SER A 572 11.53 11.98 32.05
CA SER A 572 10.63 10.89 32.42
C SER A 572 9.61 10.62 31.32
N MET A 573 9.24 9.34 31.18
CA MET A 573 8.18 8.87 30.28
C MET A 573 6.78 9.45 30.57
N ARG A 574 6.58 10.11 31.72
CA ARG A 574 5.32 10.83 32.01
C ARG A 574 5.09 12.03 31.07
N ALA A 575 6.14 12.54 30.43
CA ALA A 575 6.03 13.59 29.42
C ALA A 575 5.19 13.19 28.19
N LEU A 576 4.86 11.90 28.01
CA LEU A 576 4.02 11.38 26.92
C LEU A 576 2.57 11.90 26.90
N GLU A 577 2.11 12.55 27.98
CA GLU A 577 0.82 13.26 28.02
C GLU A 577 0.87 14.61 27.31
N HIS A 578 2.07 15.09 26.98
CA HIS A 578 2.30 16.32 26.22
C HIS A 578 2.84 15.98 24.83
N PRO A 579 2.59 16.83 23.82
CA PRO A 579 3.27 16.67 22.55
C PRO A 579 4.75 16.96 22.79
N VAL A 580 5.58 15.92 22.74
CA VAL A 580 7.02 16.00 22.98
C VAL A 580 7.76 15.17 21.94
N ARG A 581 8.95 15.64 21.57
CA ARG A 581 9.88 14.98 20.65
C ARG A 581 11.16 14.68 21.42
N VAL A 582 11.42 13.42 21.67
CA VAL A 582 12.55 12.98 22.50
C VAL A 582 13.48 12.09 21.70
N ARG A 583 14.78 12.36 21.75
CA ARG A 583 15.83 11.46 21.24
C ARG A 583 16.68 10.98 22.40
N ILE A 584 16.89 9.67 22.48
CA ILE A 584 17.76 9.04 23.47
C ILE A 584 18.84 8.26 22.73
N ASP A 585 20.08 8.73 22.86
CA ASP A 585 21.25 8.09 22.27
C ASP A 585 21.92 7.21 23.33
N LEU A 586 21.89 5.88 23.13
CA LEU A 586 22.42 4.88 24.05
C LEU A 586 23.89 4.52 23.73
N PRO A 587 24.72 4.18 24.73
CA PRO A 587 26.17 4.05 24.60
C PRO A 587 26.63 2.70 24.03
N GLU A 588 26.06 2.22 22.92
CA GLU A 588 26.32 0.85 22.41
C GLU A 588 27.80 0.54 22.10
N ARG A 589 28.57 1.52 21.59
CA ARG A 589 29.98 1.30 21.19
C ARG A 589 30.95 1.12 22.36
N GLY A 590 30.60 1.62 23.54
CA GLY A 590 31.46 1.55 24.75
C GLY A 590 30.87 0.69 25.87
N HIS A 591 29.54 0.64 25.98
CA HIS A 591 28.83 0.01 27.07
C HIS A 591 27.60 -0.77 26.55
N ALA A 592 27.83 -1.77 25.70
CA ALA A 592 26.78 -2.53 25.04
C ALA A 592 25.77 -3.18 26.02
N ASP A 593 26.24 -3.75 27.12
CA ASP A 593 25.36 -4.39 28.11
C ASP A 593 24.49 -3.37 28.85
N ALA A 594 25.07 -2.22 29.24
CA ALA A 594 24.32 -1.11 29.81
C ALA A 594 23.29 -0.57 28.81
N SER A 595 23.66 -0.45 27.53
CA SER A 595 22.78 -0.01 26.45
C SER A 595 21.56 -0.94 26.29
N ARG A 596 21.76 -2.26 26.26
CA ARG A 596 20.66 -3.23 26.18
C ARG A 596 19.74 -3.18 27.39
N MET A 597 20.33 -3.04 28.58
CA MET A 597 19.59 -2.91 29.83
C MET A 597 18.75 -1.62 29.87
N LEU A 598 19.31 -0.49 29.43
CA LEU A 598 18.59 0.78 29.33
C LEU A 598 17.50 0.74 28.26
N ALA A 599 17.76 0.14 27.10
CA ALA A 599 16.73 -0.04 26.07
C ALA A 599 15.54 -0.87 26.58
N ARG A 600 15.80 -1.91 27.38
CA ARG A 600 14.77 -2.69 28.08
C ARG A 600 14.02 -1.85 29.10
N LEU A 601 14.71 -1.06 29.92
CA LEU A 601 14.10 -0.13 30.86
C LEU A 601 13.17 0.86 30.15
N LEU A 602 13.64 1.48 29.07
CA LEU A 602 12.85 2.45 28.28
C LEU A 602 11.59 1.79 27.68
N LEU A 603 11.69 0.56 27.18
CA LEU A 603 10.53 -0.19 26.69
C LEU A 603 9.53 -0.52 27.81
N ALA A 604 10.03 -0.96 28.97
CA ALA A 604 9.20 -1.26 30.13
C ALA A 604 8.50 0.00 30.66
N GLN A 605 9.23 1.10 30.84
CA GLN A 605 8.69 2.39 31.28
C GLN A 605 7.68 2.94 30.27
N PHE A 606 7.95 2.85 28.96
CA PHE A 606 7.01 3.28 27.93
C PHE A 606 5.71 2.48 27.99
N ASN A 607 5.79 1.15 28.11
CA ASN A 607 4.60 0.30 28.22
C ASN A 607 3.76 0.64 29.46
N ALA A 608 4.41 0.84 30.61
CA ALA A 608 3.75 1.22 31.86
C ALA A 608 3.08 2.60 31.76
N CYS A 609 3.84 3.62 31.33
CA CYS A 609 3.34 4.97 31.20
C CYS A 609 2.23 5.08 30.16
N ALA A 610 2.42 4.49 28.97
CA ALA A 610 1.42 4.53 27.90
C ALA A 610 0.08 3.90 28.31
N ALA A 611 0.11 2.85 29.14
CA ALA A 611 -1.08 2.22 29.70
C ALA A 611 -1.76 3.07 30.79
N ALA A 612 -0.97 3.76 31.62
CA ALA A 612 -1.43 4.58 32.72
C ALA A 612 -1.93 5.98 32.31
N ARG A 613 -1.63 6.45 31.09
CA ARG A 613 -2.04 7.78 30.59
C ARG A 613 -3.54 8.03 30.75
N ALA A 614 -3.86 9.16 31.37
CA ALA A 614 -5.24 9.64 31.52
C ALA A 614 -5.74 10.25 30.20
N ASP A 615 -4.93 11.11 29.56
CA ASP A 615 -5.22 11.66 28.23
C ASP A 615 -4.60 10.78 27.12
N ARG A 616 -5.45 10.29 26.21
CA ARG A 616 -5.07 9.45 25.07
C ARG A 616 -5.36 10.13 23.73
N SER A 617 -5.59 11.44 23.74
CA SER A 617 -5.83 12.24 22.54
C SER A 617 -4.60 12.31 21.63
N LEU A 618 -3.40 12.22 22.21
CA LEU A 618 -2.13 12.14 21.51
C LEU A 618 -1.74 10.69 21.23
N PHE A 619 -1.28 10.43 20.00
CA PHE A 619 -0.64 9.17 19.67
C PHE A 619 0.76 9.10 20.30
N ALA A 620 0.98 8.19 21.26
CA ALA A 620 2.32 7.99 21.84
C ALA A 620 3.09 6.90 21.10
N PHE A 621 4.36 7.16 20.81
CA PHE A 621 5.16 6.24 20.02
C PHE A 621 6.59 6.13 20.52
N LEU A 622 7.07 4.89 20.61
CA LEU A 622 8.48 4.58 20.88
C LEU A 622 9.08 3.86 19.68
N ALA A 623 10.16 4.40 19.13
CA ALA A 623 10.98 3.73 18.14
C ALA A 623 12.29 3.27 18.79
N LEU A 624 12.54 1.96 18.81
CA LEU A 624 13.82 1.36 19.19
C LEU A 624 14.55 0.94 17.91
N ASP A 625 15.63 1.64 17.55
CA ASP A 625 16.43 1.35 16.35
C ASP A 625 17.28 0.07 16.46
N ASP A 626 17.51 -0.42 17.68
CA ASP A 626 18.00 -1.77 17.95
C ASP A 626 17.30 -2.33 19.20
N ALA A 627 16.44 -3.34 19.01
CA ALA A 627 15.73 -4.05 20.07
C ALA A 627 16.36 -5.42 20.38
N SER A 628 17.56 -5.72 19.88
CA SER A 628 18.21 -7.01 20.10
C SER A 628 18.53 -7.21 21.59
N HIS A 629 18.12 -8.35 22.15
CA HIS A 629 18.25 -8.71 23.57
C HIS A 629 17.56 -7.75 24.57
N THR A 630 16.59 -6.94 24.12
CA THR A 630 15.84 -6.05 25.02
C THR A 630 14.50 -6.63 25.46
N LEU A 631 13.99 -7.64 24.76
CA LEU A 631 12.64 -8.18 24.96
C LEU A 631 12.56 -9.24 26.06
N THR A 632 11.45 -9.19 26.79
CA THR A 632 11.10 -10.02 27.94
C THR A 632 9.62 -10.46 27.85
N PRO A 633 9.16 -11.44 28.64
CA PRO A 633 7.75 -11.85 28.59
C PRO A 633 6.77 -10.70 28.89
N GLU A 634 7.08 -9.86 29.87
CA GLU A 634 6.23 -8.75 30.32
C GLU A 634 6.21 -7.60 29.30
N THR A 635 7.35 -7.27 28.68
CA THR A 635 7.39 -6.25 27.62
C THR A 635 6.60 -6.68 26.39
N VAL A 636 6.65 -7.96 25.98
CA VAL A 636 5.84 -8.49 24.87
C VAL A 636 4.34 -8.39 25.18
N ARG A 637 3.91 -8.73 26.40
CA ARG A 637 2.52 -8.53 26.86
C ARG A 637 2.16 -7.04 26.92
N GLY A 638 3.10 -6.17 27.25
CA GLY A 638 2.94 -4.72 27.21
C GLY A 638 2.62 -4.23 25.79
N VAL A 639 3.44 -4.65 24.81
CA VAL A 639 3.26 -4.28 23.39
C VAL A 639 1.88 -4.64 22.86
N GLN A 640 1.35 -5.82 23.22
CA GLN A 640 0.01 -6.25 22.81
C GLN A 640 -1.11 -5.33 23.31
N ARG A 641 -0.92 -4.66 24.45
CA ARG A 641 -1.90 -3.75 25.07
C ARG A 641 -1.89 -2.34 24.47
N LEU A 642 -0.83 -1.95 23.76
CA LEU A 642 -0.69 -0.60 23.21
C LEU A 642 -1.80 -0.22 22.22
N ARG A 643 -2.30 -1.22 21.47
CA ARG A 643 -3.37 -1.03 20.48
C ARG A 643 -4.64 -0.40 21.03
N SER A 644 -4.95 -0.59 22.32
CA SER A 644 -6.17 -0.05 22.96
C SER A 644 -5.95 1.28 23.67
N VAL A 645 -4.72 1.79 23.72
CA VAL A 645 -4.37 3.02 24.45
C VAL A 645 -3.81 4.12 23.56
N ASN A 646 -4.09 4.05 22.25
CA ASN A 646 -3.60 5.00 21.24
C ASN A 646 -2.07 5.18 21.33
N ALA A 647 -1.35 4.05 21.38
CA ALA A 647 0.09 4.01 21.40
C ALA A 647 0.61 2.87 20.50
N GLY A 648 1.88 2.92 20.15
CA GLY A 648 2.53 1.84 19.40
C GLY A 648 4.04 1.88 19.56
N VAL A 649 4.70 0.78 19.19
CA VAL A 649 6.16 0.73 19.12
C VAL A 649 6.65 0.31 17.75
N LEU A 650 7.84 0.78 17.38
CA LEU A 650 8.61 0.23 16.27
C LEU A 650 9.86 -0.42 16.83
N LEU A 651 10.02 -1.72 16.57
CA LEU A 651 11.13 -2.52 17.02
C LEU A 651 11.90 -3.01 15.81
N THR A 652 13.18 -2.67 15.71
CA THR A 652 14.08 -3.23 14.70
C THR A 652 14.99 -4.28 15.33
N LEU A 653 15.14 -5.41 14.64
CA LEU A 653 16.02 -6.51 15.03
C LEU A 653 16.97 -6.85 13.89
N ARG A 654 18.14 -7.39 14.23
CA ARG A 654 19.09 -7.91 13.23
C ARG A 654 18.67 -9.31 12.77
N ALA A 655 18.25 -10.14 13.72
CA ALA A 655 17.65 -11.45 13.50
C ALA A 655 16.59 -11.71 14.57
N LEU A 656 15.65 -12.64 14.33
CA LEU A 656 14.76 -13.11 15.41
C LEU A 656 15.53 -13.95 16.44
N ASP A 657 16.74 -14.41 16.11
CA ASP A 657 17.61 -15.12 17.05
C ASP A 657 18.08 -14.26 18.22
N ASP A 658 18.08 -12.93 18.07
CA ASP A 658 18.37 -11.99 19.15
C ASP A 658 17.26 -11.94 20.22
N VAL A 659 16.15 -12.63 19.98
CA VAL A 659 15.01 -12.75 20.90
C VAL A 659 15.03 -14.15 21.52
N PRO A 660 14.81 -14.27 22.86
CA PRO A 660 14.68 -15.57 23.51
C PRO A 660 13.68 -16.47 22.80
N GLU A 661 14.01 -17.75 22.62
CA GLU A 661 13.23 -18.69 21.79
C GLU A 661 11.74 -18.73 22.17
N ALA A 662 11.45 -18.74 23.48
CA ALA A 662 10.10 -18.75 24.02
C ALA A 662 9.26 -17.52 23.62
N LEU A 663 9.90 -16.40 23.26
CA LEU A 663 9.24 -15.14 22.96
C LEU A 663 9.08 -14.85 21.46
N ARG A 664 9.75 -15.60 20.57
CA ARG A 664 9.73 -15.35 19.12
C ARG A 664 8.32 -15.41 18.53
N THR A 665 7.56 -16.47 18.82
CA THR A 665 6.17 -16.60 18.37
C THR A 665 5.23 -15.61 19.07
N PRO A 666 5.26 -15.45 20.42
CA PRO A 666 4.48 -14.42 21.11
C PRO A 666 4.71 -13.00 20.57
N LEU A 667 5.96 -12.63 20.27
CA LEU A 667 6.30 -11.33 19.71
C LEU A 667 5.63 -11.10 18.35
N LEU A 668 5.72 -12.08 17.44
CA LEU A 668 5.04 -12.00 16.15
C LEU A 668 3.53 -11.91 16.32
N GLY A 669 2.93 -12.51 17.35
CA GLY A 669 1.51 -12.38 17.68
C GLY A 669 1.13 -11.04 18.34
N ALA A 670 2.06 -10.40 19.06
CA ALA A 670 1.82 -9.15 19.78
C ALA A 670 1.78 -7.92 18.86
N VAL A 671 2.47 -7.96 17.72
CA VAL A 671 2.50 -6.89 16.72
C VAL A 671 1.51 -7.13 15.58
N GLY A 672 0.87 -6.07 15.09
CA GLY A 672 0.00 -6.12 13.91
C GLY A 672 0.74 -5.90 12.59
N CYS A 673 1.89 -5.22 12.63
CA CYS A 673 2.70 -4.93 11.46
C CYS A 673 4.04 -5.68 11.51
N ARG A 674 4.38 -6.34 10.41
CA ARG A 674 5.53 -7.23 10.31
C ARG A 674 6.29 -6.95 9.03
N MET A 675 7.60 -6.79 9.14
CA MET A 675 8.45 -6.42 8.03
C MET A 675 9.73 -7.27 8.03
N ALA A 676 9.96 -8.00 6.95
CA ALA A 676 11.18 -8.77 6.71
C ALA A 676 12.00 -8.09 5.62
N PHE A 677 13.20 -7.62 5.93
CA PHE A 677 14.11 -7.00 4.98
C PHE A 677 14.84 -8.05 4.14
N SER A 678 15.39 -7.63 3.00
CA SER A 678 16.27 -8.48 2.17
C SER A 678 17.42 -9.06 3.00
N GLY A 679 17.70 -10.36 2.82
CA GLY A 679 18.83 -11.04 3.46
C GLY A 679 18.54 -11.65 4.84
N VAL A 680 17.27 -11.74 5.25
CA VAL A 680 16.89 -12.55 6.42
C VAL A 680 17.31 -14.02 6.25
N THR A 681 17.58 -14.70 7.36
CA THR A 681 17.92 -16.12 7.29
C THR A 681 16.69 -16.97 6.93
N THR A 682 16.91 -18.20 6.45
CA THR A 682 15.81 -19.15 6.24
C THR A 682 15.08 -19.50 7.54
N TRP A 683 15.78 -19.49 8.68
CA TRP A 683 15.20 -19.70 10.00
C TRP A 683 14.25 -18.57 10.41
N ASP A 684 14.67 -17.32 10.23
CA ASP A 684 13.81 -16.15 10.42
C ASP A 684 12.60 -16.21 9.45
N GLY A 685 12.88 -16.50 8.18
CA GLY A 685 11.88 -16.60 7.12
C GLY A 685 10.79 -17.61 7.42
N LYS A 686 11.13 -18.77 8.02
CA LYS A 686 10.15 -19.78 8.44
C LYS A 686 9.13 -19.22 9.43
N ARG A 687 9.57 -18.45 10.42
CA ARG A 687 8.66 -17.86 11.43
C ARG A 687 7.75 -16.79 10.84
N PHE A 688 8.25 -16.00 9.89
CA PHE A 688 7.41 -15.07 9.14
C PHE A 688 6.40 -15.76 8.24
N ALA A 689 6.80 -16.83 7.54
CA ALA A 689 5.92 -17.65 6.72
C ALA A 689 4.75 -18.23 7.55
N GLU A 690 5.07 -18.83 8.70
CA GLU A 690 4.09 -19.32 9.67
C GLU A 690 3.13 -18.21 10.15
N ALA A 691 3.66 -17.02 10.46
CA ALA A 691 2.86 -15.90 10.96
C ALA A 691 1.95 -15.25 9.90
N TRP A 692 2.35 -15.24 8.64
CA TRP A 692 1.53 -14.73 7.53
C TRP A 692 0.54 -15.75 6.99
N GLY A 693 0.75 -17.02 7.30
CA GLY A 693 -0.12 -18.12 6.93
C GLY A 693 -0.13 -18.42 5.44
N THR A 694 -1.13 -19.18 5.05
CA THR A 694 -1.30 -19.75 3.72
C THR A 694 -2.39 -19.03 2.92
N GLU A 695 -2.32 -19.16 1.61
CA GLU A 695 -3.29 -18.67 0.65
C GLU A 695 -3.64 -19.79 -0.33
N TRP A 696 -4.91 -19.88 -0.69
CA TRP A 696 -5.40 -20.80 -1.70
C TRP A 696 -5.00 -20.26 -3.07
N VAL A 697 -3.99 -20.86 -3.68
CA VAL A 697 -3.53 -20.51 -5.03
C VAL A 697 -4.06 -21.55 -6.01
N GLU A 698 -4.77 -21.09 -7.04
CA GLU A 698 -5.18 -21.94 -8.17
C GLU A 698 -3.96 -22.31 -8.99
N THR A 699 -3.39 -23.48 -8.70
CA THR A 699 -2.28 -24.02 -9.48
C THR A 699 -2.87 -24.73 -10.70
N ARG A 700 -2.57 -24.18 -11.88
CA ARG A 700 -2.92 -24.78 -13.16
C ARG A 700 -1.87 -25.81 -13.53
N ASP A 701 -2.13 -27.08 -13.25
CA ASP A 701 -1.31 -28.17 -13.76
C ASP A 701 -1.75 -28.47 -15.19
N VAL A 702 -0.87 -28.17 -16.14
CA VAL A 702 -1.06 -28.50 -17.56
C VAL A 702 -0.43 -29.86 -17.83
N THR A 703 -1.23 -30.91 -17.72
CA THR A 703 -0.78 -32.24 -18.15
C THR A 703 -1.01 -32.39 -19.64
N HIS A 704 0.09 -32.47 -20.42
CA HIS A 704 0.01 -32.77 -21.84
C HIS A 704 -0.25 -34.27 -22.04
N ARG A 705 -1.50 -34.64 -22.36
CA ARG A 705 -1.83 -36.01 -22.79
C ARG A 705 -2.04 -36.03 -24.30
N THR A 706 -1.17 -36.73 -25.02
CA THR A 706 -1.36 -37.02 -26.44
C THR A 706 -2.49 -38.06 -26.57
N VAL A 707 -3.64 -37.64 -27.07
CA VAL A 707 -4.76 -38.54 -27.37
C VAL A 707 -4.49 -39.18 -28.73
N PHE A 708 -4.22 -40.49 -28.74
CA PHE A 708 -4.38 -41.29 -29.95
C PHE A 708 -5.87 -41.58 -30.12
N ALA A 709 -6.49 -41.03 -31.16
CA ALA A 709 -7.90 -41.27 -31.49
C ALA A 709 -8.01 -42.34 -32.58
N ASP A 710 -8.57 -43.50 -32.25
CA ASP A 710 -8.74 -44.67 -33.12
C ASP A 710 -9.94 -44.59 -34.09
N GLN A 711 -10.39 -43.38 -34.47
CA GLN A 711 -11.54 -43.21 -35.38
C GLN A 711 -11.19 -42.38 -36.64
N PRO A 712 -11.57 -42.84 -37.84
CA PRO A 712 -11.11 -42.28 -39.11
C PRO A 712 -11.62 -40.86 -39.40
N LEU A 713 -12.82 -40.51 -38.92
CA LEU A 713 -13.41 -39.17 -39.13
C LEU A 713 -12.69 -38.09 -38.29
N THR A 714 -12.30 -38.43 -37.07
CA THR A 714 -11.55 -37.55 -36.15
C THR A 714 -10.15 -37.28 -36.69
N ARG A 715 -9.52 -38.27 -37.33
CA ARG A 715 -8.19 -38.14 -37.95
C ARG A 715 -8.17 -37.12 -39.10
N ALA A 716 -9.24 -37.07 -39.91
CA ALA A 716 -9.37 -36.09 -41.00
C ALA A 716 -9.55 -34.65 -40.47
N ILE A 717 -10.35 -34.46 -39.43
CA ILE A 717 -10.55 -33.16 -38.78
C ILE A 717 -9.28 -32.68 -38.08
N HIS A 718 -8.55 -33.59 -37.43
CA HIS A 718 -7.25 -33.28 -36.80
C HIS A 718 -6.15 -33.00 -37.82
N ALA A 719 -6.14 -33.67 -38.97
CA ALA A 719 -5.20 -33.42 -40.06
C ALA A 719 -5.44 -32.06 -40.72
N PHE A 720 -6.70 -31.72 -41.01
CA PHE A 720 -7.07 -30.43 -41.60
C PHE A 720 -6.75 -29.26 -40.65
N ARG A 721 -7.03 -29.41 -39.35
CA ARG A 721 -6.73 -28.37 -38.35
C ARG A 721 -5.22 -28.22 -38.07
N LYS A 722 -4.45 -29.32 -38.05
CA LYS A 722 -2.98 -29.31 -37.90
C LYS A 722 -2.29 -28.59 -39.07
N MET A 723 -2.85 -28.72 -40.28
CA MET A 723 -2.36 -28.02 -41.47
C MET A 723 -2.56 -26.50 -41.39
N VAL A 724 -3.61 -26.05 -40.69
CA VAL A 724 -3.93 -24.62 -40.55
C VAL A 724 -3.22 -23.96 -39.37
N THR A 725 -2.94 -24.69 -38.27
CA THR A 725 -2.39 -24.09 -37.04
C THR A 725 -0.93 -24.46 -36.71
N GLY A 726 -0.28 -25.33 -37.48
CA GLY A 726 1.17 -25.60 -37.39
C GLY A 726 1.68 -26.23 -36.09
N LYS A 727 0.81 -26.55 -35.12
CA LYS A 727 1.16 -27.25 -33.87
C LYS A 727 0.34 -28.53 -33.73
N ALA A 728 1.01 -29.62 -33.34
CA ALA A 728 0.38 -30.90 -33.03
C ALA A 728 -0.51 -30.76 -31.78
N VAL A 729 -1.66 -31.42 -31.81
CA VAL A 729 -2.71 -31.34 -30.77
C VAL A 729 -2.25 -32.08 -29.52
N THR A 730 -1.76 -31.36 -28.51
CA THR A 730 -1.90 -31.76 -27.11
C THR A 730 -3.19 -31.12 -26.61
N THR A 731 -4.18 -31.93 -26.23
CA THR A 731 -5.28 -31.43 -25.40
C THR A 731 -4.68 -31.14 -24.04
N ASP A 732 -4.50 -29.86 -23.73
CA ASP A 732 -4.11 -29.41 -22.40
C ASP A 732 -5.26 -29.75 -21.45
N ALA A 733 -5.10 -30.84 -20.68
CA ALA A 733 -5.95 -31.07 -19.53
C ALA A 733 -5.52 -30.07 -18.47
N VAL A 734 -6.25 -28.95 -18.41
CA VAL A 734 -6.05 -27.92 -17.41
C VAL A 734 -6.79 -28.37 -16.16
N THR A 735 -6.08 -29.09 -15.31
CA THR A 735 -6.56 -29.35 -13.95
C THR A 735 -6.20 -28.13 -13.12
N VAL A 736 -7.21 -27.29 -12.86
CA VAL A 736 -7.09 -26.23 -11.85
C VAL A 736 -7.20 -26.93 -10.50
N ARG A 737 -6.08 -27.03 -9.78
CA ARG A 737 -6.05 -27.53 -8.41
C ARG A 737 -5.86 -26.34 -7.49
N GLN A 738 -6.82 -26.12 -6.60
CA GLN A 738 -6.60 -25.21 -5.48
C GLN A 738 -5.62 -25.86 -4.51
N VAL A 739 -4.43 -25.27 -4.39
CA VAL A 739 -3.39 -25.72 -3.45
C VAL A 739 -3.18 -24.61 -2.44
N GLU A 740 -3.27 -24.96 -1.17
CA GLU A 740 -2.88 -24.10 -0.07
C GLU A 740 -1.35 -23.93 -0.10
N ARG A 741 -0.87 -22.71 -0.39
CA ARG A 741 0.55 -22.36 -0.42
C ARG A 741 0.83 -21.24 0.57
N GLU A 742 1.99 -21.27 1.21
CA GLU A 742 2.45 -20.13 2.01
C GLU A 742 2.49 -18.88 1.13
N ARG A 743 2.00 -17.74 1.64
CA ARG A 743 2.06 -16.45 0.91
C ARG A 743 3.51 -16.09 0.57
N TRP A 744 4.41 -16.41 1.48
CA TRP A 744 5.86 -16.33 1.33
C TRP A 744 6.52 -17.51 2.01
N SER A 745 7.29 -18.28 1.25
CA SER A 745 8.09 -19.36 1.82
C SER A 745 9.38 -18.84 2.46
N ALA A 746 9.90 -19.61 3.40
CA ALA A 746 11.16 -19.30 4.08
C ALA A 746 12.34 -19.06 3.11
N SER A 747 12.45 -19.90 2.06
CA SER A 747 13.50 -19.78 1.05
C SER A 747 13.35 -18.53 0.18
N GLU A 748 12.11 -18.14 -0.13
CA GLU A 748 11.86 -16.91 -0.90
C GLU A 748 12.20 -15.65 -0.10
N LEU A 749 11.87 -15.63 1.19
CA LEU A 749 12.25 -14.50 2.05
C LEU A 749 13.77 -14.35 2.18
N ALA A 750 14.48 -15.48 2.24
CA ALA A 750 15.94 -15.47 2.34
C ALA A 750 16.65 -15.11 1.03
N HIS A 751 16.13 -15.55 -0.13
CA HIS A 751 16.88 -15.49 -1.39
C HIS A 751 16.20 -14.70 -2.52
N ALA A 752 14.89 -14.50 -2.49
CA ALA A 752 14.16 -13.85 -3.58
C ALA A 752 13.88 -12.36 -3.34
N VAL A 753 14.03 -11.85 -2.11
CA VAL A 753 13.82 -10.44 -1.79
C VAL A 753 15.00 -9.59 -2.27
N PRO A 754 14.81 -8.66 -3.23
CA PRO A 754 15.91 -7.85 -3.75
C PRO A 754 16.49 -6.88 -2.72
N PRO A 755 17.78 -6.49 -2.84
CA PRO A 755 18.38 -5.48 -1.97
C PRO A 755 17.60 -4.17 -1.96
N GLY A 756 17.37 -3.62 -0.76
CA GLY A 756 16.60 -2.38 -0.59
C GLY A 756 15.08 -2.56 -0.65
N CYS A 757 14.61 -3.79 -0.85
CA CYS A 757 13.22 -4.18 -0.70
C CYS A 757 13.00 -4.92 0.62
N ALA A 758 11.73 -4.99 1.01
CA ALA A 758 11.27 -5.73 2.17
C ALA A 758 9.89 -6.33 1.88
N VAL A 759 9.52 -7.37 2.61
CA VAL A 759 8.16 -7.91 2.62
C VAL A 759 7.42 -7.36 3.83
N LEU A 760 6.30 -6.68 3.59
CA LEU A 760 5.56 -5.94 4.60
C LEU A 760 4.11 -6.41 4.68
N SER A 761 3.67 -6.79 5.87
CA SER A 761 2.26 -7.01 6.20
C SER A 761 1.80 -5.98 7.21
N LEU A 762 0.64 -5.39 6.97
CA LEU A 762 0.08 -4.32 7.78
C LEU A 762 -1.29 -4.71 8.32
N THR A 763 -1.54 -4.35 9.56
CA THR A 763 -2.86 -4.42 10.20
C THR A 763 -3.16 -3.05 10.80
N SER A 764 -4.33 -2.48 10.54
CA SER A 764 -4.75 -1.25 11.21
C SER A 764 -5.41 -1.56 12.56
N VAL A 765 -5.46 -0.57 13.45
CA VAL A 765 -6.20 -0.66 14.72
C VAL A 765 -7.69 -0.99 14.53
N ARG A 766 -8.24 -0.72 13.33
CA ARG A 766 -9.63 -1.07 12.96
C ARG A 766 -9.80 -2.52 12.52
N GLY A 767 -8.71 -3.28 12.43
CA GLY A 767 -8.71 -4.68 12.00
C GLY A 767 -8.62 -4.89 10.49
N GLU A 768 -8.47 -3.82 9.70
CA GLU A 768 -8.21 -3.92 8.26
C GLU A 768 -6.79 -4.48 8.05
N ARG A 769 -6.63 -5.40 7.09
CA ARG A 769 -5.36 -6.08 6.83
C ARG A 769 -4.92 -5.92 5.39
N ALA A 770 -3.64 -5.65 5.20
CA ALA A 770 -2.97 -5.79 3.92
C ALA A 770 -2.17 -7.10 3.91
N ALA A 771 -2.34 -7.89 2.84
CA ALA A 771 -1.53 -9.09 2.60
C ALA A 771 -0.02 -8.74 2.59
N PRO A 772 0.89 -9.70 2.78
CA PRO A 772 2.33 -9.44 2.73
C PRO A 772 2.74 -8.97 1.32
N LEU A 773 3.12 -7.70 1.20
CA LEU A 773 3.51 -7.06 -0.05
C LEU A 773 5.02 -6.97 -0.16
N LEU A 774 5.57 -7.24 -1.35
CA LEU A 774 6.94 -6.87 -1.67
C LEU A 774 7.00 -5.37 -1.94
N VAL A 775 7.75 -4.65 -1.12
CA VAL A 775 7.86 -3.19 -1.18
C VAL A 775 9.30 -2.76 -1.41
N ARG A 776 9.48 -1.73 -2.24
CA ARG A 776 10.74 -1.02 -2.42
C ARG A 776 10.74 0.19 -1.50
N LEU A 777 11.73 0.26 -0.61
CA LEU A 777 11.91 1.42 0.25
C LEU A 777 12.76 2.45 -0.48
N ALA A 778 12.25 3.66 -0.59
CA ALA A 778 13.04 4.77 -1.09
C ALA A 778 14.09 5.15 -0.04
N GLY A 779 15.33 5.38 -0.48
CA GLY A 779 16.29 6.09 0.36
C GLY A 779 15.79 7.52 0.59
N THR A 780 16.05 8.06 1.78
CA THR A 780 16.01 9.51 2.00
C THR A 780 16.98 10.15 0.99
N GLY A 781 16.43 10.84 -0.01
CA GLY A 781 17.19 11.60 -1.00
C GLY A 781 17.53 12.98 -0.48
#